data_AF-A0A7N4V537-F1
#
_entry.id   AF-A0A7N4V537-F1
#
_cell.length_a   1.000
_cell.length_b   1.000
_cell.length_c   1.000
_cell.angle_alpha   90.00
_cell.angle_beta   90.00
_cell.angle_gamma   90.00
#
_symmetry.space_group_name_H-M   'P 1'
#
loop_
_entity.id
_entity.type
_entity.pdbx_description
1 polymer ?
#
loop_
_entity_poly.entity_id
_entity_poly.type
_entity_poly.pdbx_seq_one_letter_code
_entity_poly.pdbx_strand_id
1 'polypeptide(L)'
;MVVNSLTKMDAFANIFPPDGETGLPHTYAEVQKLLIDEKFRCEHHKNNYQFLKTEHSRLQEEYRKSQNELKELLNEKQTLQEKFQLLLGELRKELLEKTKELENWKMQALTPQKLELLKTQIQEELETPMRERFRNLDEEVEKYRAEYNKLRYVYTFLKSEFEHQKEEHLRILEEEKIKYESEIERLEKDKKEIYDQLLNSDPTRESKRMEKLVGEKIQLCQKLKGLEAEITELRAEKENRGIQAENIQRIQGRQLAEMQATIRSLEAEKQSAKLQYDRIEKELQSTNEENTLLISKLHKAEREIIELTSKVEELKHSNKLEIADIKLEAARTKSEVERERNKIQSQVDVLQSDNEILKSTIERHKMLLLEKDRELVRKIQAAKEEGYQKLAALQDEKLELENKLADLEKAKVEQDVWRQSEKDQFEEKLRASQMAEESTKRELQSIRMKLQQQIIANENVEKEKTENADLKLQISNLQIQVTSLTQSETELVDSNRLLKETVERLKQEYRSARTQAEKTQLEAENSLEGKRIEWLEEKHNLQECIKEKEEKYSQAKEKLQRAALAQKKRKSLYENKMKKLQEKVELLEAKNEELEIENQVLNRQNVPYEDYTKLQKRLKDIQRRHNEFRTLILVPNMPPATSFNSVNFLSPPLPSGVETSFPPHLPEEEHQRELCLLRKRLEELETTQRKQLEELGPPGE
;
A
#
# COMPACT_ATOMS: atom_id res chain seq x y z
N MET A 1 -27.86 -76.72 50.78
CA MET A 1 -28.71 -77.19 51.90
C MET A 1 -29.22 -78.60 51.58
N VAL A 2 -29.64 -79.36 52.58
CA VAL A 2 -30.25 -80.71 52.45
C VAL A 2 -31.68 -80.55 51.90
N VAL A 3 -32.19 -81.40 51.00
CA VAL A 3 -32.99 -82.65 51.20
C VAL A 3 -33.06 -83.32 49.81
N ASN A 4 -32.77 -84.61 49.54
CA ASN A 4 -32.91 -85.91 50.25
C ASN A 4 -34.29 -86.59 50.10
N SER A 5 -34.43 -87.47 49.09
CA SER A 5 -35.44 -88.53 49.06
C SER A 5 -34.99 -89.69 48.14
N LEU A 6 -35.49 -90.90 48.42
CA LEU A 6 -34.91 -92.17 47.98
C LEU A 6 -36.01 -93.23 47.85
N THR A 7 -36.18 -93.85 46.68
CA THR A 7 -37.09 -95.01 46.52
C THR A 7 -36.64 -96.02 45.47
N LYS A 8 -36.14 -97.15 45.98
CA LYS A 8 -36.36 -98.54 45.54
C LYS A 8 -36.35 -98.91 44.04
N MET A 9 -35.40 -99.79 43.71
CA MET A 9 -35.71 -101.00 42.92
C MET A 9 -36.34 -102.05 43.84
N ASP A 10 -37.21 -102.91 43.32
CA ASP A 10 -37.59 -104.19 43.95
C ASP A 10 -37.16 -105.35 43.03
N ALA A 11 -36.88 -106.52 43.61
CA ALA A 11 -36.24 -107.65 42.93
C ALA A 11 -37.24 -108.68 42.39
N PHE A 12 -36.84 -109.43 41.37
CA PHE A 12 -37.43 -110.73 41.03
C PHE A 12 -36.38 -111.85 41.15
N ALA A 13 -36.83 -113.02 41.61
CA ALA A 13 -35.96 -114.03 42.20
C ALA A 13 -35.49 -115.12 41.23
N ASN A 14 -34.30 -115.65 41.50
CA ASN A 14 -33.74 -116.82 40.86
C ASN A 14 -34.44 -118.09 41.41
N ILE A 15 -35.11 -118.88 40.56
CA ILE A 15 -35.61 -120.22 40.92
C ILE A 15 -35.38 -121.21 39.76
N PHE A 16 -34.32 -122.00 39.87
CA PHE A 16 -34.28 -123.39 39.39
C PHE A 16 -34.99 -124.27 40.44
N PRO A 17 -35.59 -125.43 40.09
CA PRO A 17 -34.84 -126.71 40.20
C PRO A 17 -35.27 -127.71 39.07
N PRO A 18 -35.18 -129.07 39.17
CA PRO A 18 -34.35 -129.81 38.20
C PRO A 18 -34.97 -131.11 37.61
N ASP A 19 -34.15 -131.85 36.87
CA ASP A 19 -34.17 -133.30 36.55
C ASP A 19 -35.43 -133.98 35.96
N GLY A 20 -35.20 -134.73 34.87
CA GLY A 20 -36.22 -135.61 34.26
C GLY A 20 -35.79 -136.17 32.90
N GLU A 21 -35.07 -137.30 32.89
CA GLU A 21 -34.75 -138.02 31.65
C GLU A 21 -35.97 -138.76 31.08
N THR A 22 -36.37 -138.44 29.86
CA THR A 22 -36.63 -139.45 28.80
C THR A 22 -36.74 -138.76 27.44
N GLY A 23 -36.18 -139.38 26.39
CA GLY A 23 -35.92 -138.68 25.13
C GLY A 23 -37.07 -138.73 24.10
N LEU A 24 -36.97 -137.85 23.09
CA LEU A 24 -37.18 -138.17 21.67
C LEU A 24 -36.43 -137.10 20.81
N PRO A 25 -35.87 -137.45 19.64
CA PRO A 25 -34.81 -136.65 19.00
C PRO A 25 -35.31 -135.60 18.00
N HIS A 26 -36.04 -134.58 18.46
CA HIS A 26 -36.45 -133.43 17.60
C HIS A 26 -35.97 -132.05 18.08
N THR A 27 -35.78 -131.84 19.39
CA THR A 27 -35.43 -130.51 19.95
C THR A 27 -34.03 -130.00 19.57
N TYR A 28 -33.05 -130.86 19.34
CA TYR A 28 -31.68 -130.42 18.99
C TYR A 28 -31.63 -129.66 17.65
N ALA A 29 -32.39 -130.14 16.65
CA ALA A 29 -32.46 -129.50 15.34
C ALA A 29 -33.15 -128.13 15.42
N GLU A 30 -34.17 -127.99 16.26
CA GLU A 30 -34.86 -126.71 16.50
C GLU A 30 -33.95 -125.70 17.20
N VAL A 31 -33.23 -126.12 18.25
CA VAL A 31 -32.25 -125.25 18.93
C VAL A 31 -31.12 -124.83 17.99
N GLN A 32 -30.62 -125.74 17.16
CA GLN A 32 -29.57 -125.43 16.19
C GLN A 32 -30.06 -124.49 15.08
N LYS A 33 -31.32 -124.64 14.63
CA LYS A 33 -31.98 -123.71 13.71
C LYS A 33 -32.18 -122.32 14.34
N LEU A 34 -32.70 -122.24 15.56
CA LEU A 34 -32.86 -120.98 16.30
C LEU A 34 -31.52 -120.24 16.45
N LEU A 35 -30.41 -120.96 16.70
CA LEU A 35 -29.09 -120.36 16.78
C LEU A 35 -28.57 -119.82 15.41
N ILE A 36 -29.03 -120.38 14.29
CA ILE A 36 -28.73 -119.90 12.94
C ILE A 36 -29.60 -118.68 12.61
N ASP A 37 -30.91 -118.75 12.87
CA ASP A 37 -31.85 -117.64 12.66
C ASP A 37 -31.45 -116.42 13.50
N GLU A 38 -30.99 -116.61 14.75
CA GLU A 38 -30.51 -115.53 15.61
C GLU A 38 -29.16 -114.95 15.17
N LYS A 39 -28.26 -115.77 14.59
CA LYS A 39 -27.04 -115.24 13.93
C LYS A 39 -27.39 -114.39 12.70
N PHE A 40 -28.35 -114.82 11.88
CA PHE A 40 -28.83 -114.02 10.75
C PHE A 40 -29.48 -112.70 11.22
N ARG A 41 -30.24 -112.70 12.33
CA ARG A 41 -30.73 -111.46 12.96
C ARG A 41 -29.58 -110.57 13.43
N CYS A 42 -28.58 -111.10 14.13
CA CYS A 42 -27.41 -110.33 14.56
C CYS A 42 -26.67 -109.67 13.38
N GLU A 43 -26.45 -110.41 12.29
CA GLU A 43 -25.84 -109.85 11.06
C GLU A 43 -26.74 -108.81 10.39
N HIS A 44 -28.06 -109.05 10.32
CA HIS A 44 -29.01 -108.08 9.76
C HIS A 44 -29.06 -106.79 10.60
N HIS A 45 -29.11 -106.89 11.93
CA HIS A 45 -29.04 -105.72 12.82
C HIS A 45 -27.71 -104.98 12.72
N LYS A 46 -26.59 -105.71 12.60
CA LYS A 46 -25.25 -105.13 12.36
C LYS A 46 -25.18 -104.37 11.03
N ASN A 47 -25.73 -104.94 9.96
CA ASN A 47 -25.77 -104.31 8.63
C ASN A 47 -26.70 -103.08 8.63
N ASN A 48 -27.88 -103.18 9.25
CA ASN A 48 -28.80 -102.05 9.42
C ASN A 48 -28.17 -100.92 10.26
N TYR A 49 -27.41 -101.25 11.30
CA TYR A 49 -26.65 -100.27 12.09
C TYR A 49 -25.56 -99.58 11.26
N GLN A 50 -24.81 -100.32 10.44
CA GLN A 50 -23.80 -99.71 9.56
C GLN A 50 -24.45 -98.81 8.49
N PHE A 51 -25.55 -99.23 7.88
CA PHE A 51 -26.32 -98.42 6.92
C PHE A 51 -26.86 -97.14 7.57
N LEU A 52 -27.49 -97.26 8.75
CA LEU A 52 -27.99 -96.11 9.50
C LEU A 52 -26.86 -95.17 9.93
N LYS A 53 -25.68 -95.69 10.25
CA LYS A 53 -24.48 -94.90 10.55
C LYS A 53 -23.97 -94.15 9.32
N THR A 54 -23.90 -94.78 8.15
CA THR A 54 -23.50 -94.10 6.90
C THR A 54 -24.50 -93.02 6.49
N GLU A 55 -25.81 -93.28 6.62
CA GLU A 55 -26.85 -92.29 6.34
C GLU A 55 -26.84 -91.13 7.36
N HIS A 56 -26.59 -91.42 8.64
CA HIS A 56 -26.42 -90.38 9.65
C HIS A 56 -25.20 -89.49 9.35
N SER A 57 -24.06 -90.06 8.97
CA SER A 57 -22.87 -89.28 8.55
C SER A 57 -23.12 -88.50 7.25
N ARG A 58 -23.91 -89.02 6.31
CA ARG A 58 -24.31 -88.30 5.10
C ARG A 58 -25.17 -87.08 5.44
N LEU A 59 -26.24 -87.26 6.23
CA LEU A 59 -27.11 -86.19 6.71
C LEU A 59 -26.36 -85.16 7.56
N GLN A 60 -25.36 -85.58 8.34
CA GLN A 60 -24.52 -84.68 9.14
C GLN A 60 -23.63 -83.79 8.25
N GLU A 61 -23.08 -84.32 7.16
CA GLU A 61 -22.30 -83.54 6.19
C GLU A 61 -23.18 -82.64 5.31
N GLU A 62 -24.37 -83.10 4.92
CA GLU A 62 -25.38 -82.27 4.23
C GLU A 62 -25.82 -81.10 5.12
N TYR A 63 -26.14 -81.36 6.40
CA TYR A 63 -26.42 -80.30 7.39
C TYR A 63 -25.25 -79.33 7.57
N ARG A 64 -24.01 -79.83 7.62
CA ARG A 64 -22.80 -78.99 7.74
C ARG A 64 -22.60 -78.07 6.53
N LYS A 65 -22.93 -78.54 5.31
CA LYS A 65 -22.88 -77.74 4.08
C LYS A 65 -23.92 -76.62 4.12
N SER A 66 -25.19 -76.93 4.36
CA SER A 66 -26.24 -75.89 4.43
C SER A 66 -26.03 -74.91 5.60
N GLN A 67 -25.39 -75.34 6.70
CA GLN A 67 -24.99 -74.41 7.77
C GLN A 67 -23.84 -73.47 7.34
N ASN A 68 -23.00 -73.85 6.38
CA ASN A 68 -21.96 -72.98 5.84
C ASN A 68 -22.49 -72.06 4.73
N GLU A 69 -23.30 -72.58 3.82
CA GLU A 69 -24.03 -71.81 2.80
C GLU A 69 -24.85 -70.69 3.47
N LEU A 70 -25.52 -70.98 4.60
CA LEU A 70 -26.26 -69.97 5.37
C LEU A 70 -25.36 -68.90 6.01
N LYS A 71 -24.11 -69.23 6.41
CA LYS A 71 -23.14 -68.24 6.90
C LYS A 71 -22.61 -67.37 5.77
N GLU A 72 -22.34 -67.96 4.61
CA GLU A 72 -21.87 -67.25 3.42
C GLU A 72 -22.92 -66.25 2.94
N LEU A 73 -24.19 -66.67 2.78
CA LEU A 73 -25.30 -65.77 2.46
C LEU A 73 -25.55 -64.68 3.51
N LEU A 74 -25.32 -64.96 4.81
CA LEU A 74 -25.45 -63.98 5.88
C LEU A 74 -24.31 -62.95 5.82
N ASN A 75 -23.08 -63.38 5.54
CA ASN A 75 -21.93 -62.50 5.31
C ASN A 75 -22.13 -61.64 4.04
N GLU A 76 -22.61 -62.22 2.93
CA GLU A 76 -22.92 -61.48 1.71
C GLU A 76 -23.97 -60.40 1.96
N LYS A 77 -25.08 -60.76 2.62
CA LYS A 77 -26.13 -59.81 3.04
C LYS A 77 -25.53 -58.68 3.89
N GLN A 78 -24.67 -59.00 4.86
CA GLN A 78 -24.04 -57.99 5.72
C GLN A 78 -23.11 -57.06 4.92
N THR A 79 -22.21 -57.57 4.09
CA THR A 79 -21.32 -56.71 3.29
C THR A 79 -22.09 -55.86 2.27
N LEU A 80 -23.24 -56.33 1.78
CA LEU A 80 -24.13 -55.54 0.92
C LEU A 80 -24.83 -54.43 1.71
N GLN A 81 -25.28 -54.72 2.94
CA GLN A 81 -25.86 -53.72 3.84
C GLN A 81 -24.83 -52.64 4.24
N GLU A 82 -23.58 -53.02 4.52
CA GLU A 82 -22.47 -52.10 4.81
C GLU A 82 -22.19 -51.18 3.62
N LYS A 83 -22.14 -51.71 2.38
CA LYS A 83 -22.00 -50.91 1.15
C LYS A 83 -23.14 -49.90 0.96
N PHE A 84 -24.39 -50.30 1.22
CA PHE A 84 -25.53 -49.37 1.16
C PHE A 84 -25.49 -48.30 2.25
N GLN A 85 -25.04 -48.63 3.47
CA GLN A 85 -24.87 -47.65 4.54
C GLN A 85 -23.76 -46.63 4.22
N LEU A 86 -22.65 -47.08 3.63
CA LEU A 86 -21.56 -46.21 3.19
C LEU A 86 -22.03 -45.23 2.10
N LEU A 87 -22.69 -45.73 1.04
CA LEU A 87 -23.24 -44.90 -0.03
C LEU A 87 -24.28 -43.88 0.48
N LEU A 88 -25.13 -44.27 1.44
CA LEU A 88 -26.06 -43.34 2.11
C LEU A 88 -25.34 -42.29 2.96
N GLY A 89 -24.18 -42.61 3.53
CA GLY A 89 -23.31 -41.66 4.22
C GLY A 89 -22.70 -40.64 3.26
N GLU A 90 -22.14 -41.11 2.15
CA GLU A 90 -21.55 -40.27 1.09
C GLU A 90 -22.58 -39.29 0.51
N LEU A 91 -23.76 -39.77 0.10
CA LEU A 91 -24.83 -38.92 -0.45
C LEU A 91 -25.34 -37.87 0.57
N ARG A 92 -25.37 -38.21 1.86
CA ARG A 92 -25.71 -37.25 2.93
C ARG A 92 -24.63 -36.20 3.14
N LYS A 93 -23.35 -36.60 3.03
CA LYS A 93 -22.20 -35.68 3.12
C LYS A 93 -22.20 -34.71 1.95
N GLU A 94 -22.32 -35.21 0.71
CA GLU A 94 -22.37 -34.38 -0.50
C GLU A 94 -23.53 -33.38 -0.46
N LEU A 95 -24.74 -33.82 -0.07
CA LEU A 95 -25.90 -32.94 0.08
C LEU A 95 -25.64 -31.79 1.07
N LEU A 96 -24.96 -32.08 2.19
CA LEU A 96 -24.65 -31.11 3.24
C LEU A 96 -23.52 -30.16 2.82
N GLU A 97 -22.54 -30.63 2.06
CA GLU A 97 -21.50 -29.82 1.43
C GLU A 97 -22.08 -28.89 0.36
N LYS A 98 -22.94 -29.40 -0.54
CA LYS A 98 -23.65 -28.61 -1.56
C LYS A 98 -24.61 -27.58 -0.95
N THR A 99 -25.20 -27.88 0.20
CA THR A 99 -26.02 -26.91 0.96
C THR A 99 -25.15 -25.77 1.49
N LYS A 100 -23.99 -26.07 2.11
CA LYS A 100 -23.03 -25.06 2.58
C LYS A 100 -22.44 -24.23 1.44
N GLU A 101 -22.13 -24.83 0.30
CA GLU A 101 -21.71 -24.11 -0.91
C GLU A 101 -22.78 -23.11 -1.34
N LEU A 102 -24.04 -23.53 -1.40
CA LEU A 102 -25.18 -22.68 -1.81
C LEU A 102 -25.42 -21.52 -0.83
N GLU A 103 -25.24 -21.74 0.48
CA GLU A 103 -25.28 -20.69 1.50
C GLU A 103 -24.11 -19.71 1.39
N ASN A 104 -22.89 -20.20 1.17
CA ASN A 104 -21.71 -19.36 0.91
C ASN A 104 -21.89 -18.50 -0.35
N TRP A 105 -22.39 -19.08 -1.44
CA TRP A 105 -22.71 -18.33 -2.67
C TRP A 105 -23.79 -17.26 -2.44
N LYS A 106 -24.81 -17.51 -1.62
CA LYS A 106 -25.80 -16.49 -1.22
C LYS A 106 -25.20 -15.35 -0.40
N MET A 107 -24.20 -15.62 0.44
CA MET A 107 -23.53 -14.60 1.27
C MET A 107 -22.54 -13.75 0.45
N GLN A 108 -21.86 -14.37 -0.53
CA GLN A 108 -20.97 -13.70 -1.47
C GLN A 108 -21.73 -12.93 -2.56
N ALA A 109 -22.95 -13.36 -2.93
CA ALA A 109 -23.80 -12.66 -3.88
C ALA A 109 -23.99 -11.18 -3.48
N LEU A 110 -23.87 -10.30 -4.48
CA LEU A 110 -24.05 -8.87 -4.30
C LEU A 110 -25.54 -8.57 -4.07
N THR A 111 -25.94 -8.42 -2.80
CA THR A 111 -27.33 -8.10 -2.47
C THR A 111 -27.71 -6.71 -3.00
N PRO A 112 -29.01 -6.44 -3.28
CA PRO A 112 -29.44 -5.13 -3.73
C PRO A 112 -29.02 -3.98 -2.81
N GLN A 113 -28.98 -4.18 -1.48
CA GLN A 113 -28.49 -3.15 -0.55
C GLN A 113 -26.98 -2.91 -0.69
N LYS A 114 -26.16 -3.96 -0.88
CA LYS A 114 -24.72 -3.82 -1.11
C LYS A 114 -24.46 -3.09 -2.44
N LEU A 115 -25.23 -3.42 -3.49
CA LEU A 115 -25.14 -2.75 -4.80
C LEU A 115 -25.52 -1.27 -4.69
N GLU A 116 -26.61 -0.93 -4.00
CA GLU A 116 -27.03 0.47 -3.86
C GLU A 116 -26.03 1.29 -3.03
N LEU A 117 -25.49 0.72 -1.95
CA LEU A 117 -24.40 1.33 -1.18
C LEU A 117 -23.17 1.59 -2.06
N LEU A 118 -22.76 0.60 -2.87
CA LEU A 118 -21.63 0.73 -3.78
C LEU A 118 -21.86 1.81 -4.85
N LYS A 119 -23.08 1.93 -5.40
CA LYS A 119 -23.44 3.04 -6.30
C LYS A 119 -23.29 4.39 -5.59
N THR A 120 -23.83 4.53 -4.38
CA THR A 120 -23.73 5.80 -3.63
C THR A 120 -22.27 6.15 -3.31
N GLN A 121 -21.44 5.18 -2.94
CA GLN A 121 -20.01 5.41 -2.70
C GLN A 121 -19.30 5.84 -3.99
N ILE A 122 -19.49 5.13 -5.11
CA ILE A 122 -18.91 5.51 -6.41
C ILE A 122 -19.40 6.90 -6.86
N GLN A 123 -20.67 7.23 -6.60
CA GLN A 123 -21.23 8.54 -6.92
C GLN A 123 -20.62 9.64 -6.04
N GLU A 124 -20.47 9.42 -4.73
CA GLU A 124 -19.82 10.38 -3.82
C GLU A 124 -18.33 10.55 -4.14
N GLU A 125 -17.61 9.47 -4.43
CA GLU A 125 -16.19 9.47 -4.81
C GLU A 125 -15.92 10.20 -6.13
N LEU A 126 -16.86 10.16 -7.09
CA LEU A 126 -16.73 10.86 -8.37
C LEU A 126 -17.25 12.31 -8.30
N GLU A 127 -18.41 12.55 -7.70
CA GLU A 127 -19.01 13.88 -7.68
C GLU A 127 -18.33 14.85 -6.71
N THR A 128 -17.81 14.37 -5.58
CA THR A 128 -17.20 15.24 -4.55
C THR A 128 -15.93 15.96 -5.04
N PRO A 129 -14.93 15.29 -5.65
CA PRO A 129 -13.78 16.00 -6.22
C PRO A 129 -14.16 16.87 -7.42
N MET A 130 -15.24 16.55 -8.17
CA MET A 130 -15.77 17.46 -9.19
C MET A 130 -16.37 18.73 -8.59
N ARG A 131 -17.23 18.60 -7.55
CA ARG A 131 -17.81 19.74 -6.80
C ARG A 131 -16.71 20.63 -6.21
N GLU A 132 -15.68 20.01 -5.62
CA GLU A 132 -14.52 20.71 -5.07
C GLU A 132 -13.73 21.46 -6.17
N ARG A 133 -13.46 20.80 -7.30
CA ARG A 133 -12.79 21.44 -8.44
C ARG A 133 -13.57 22.62 -9.01
N PHE A 134 -14.90 22.51 -9.15
CA PHE A 134 -15.74 23.62 -9.59
C PHE A 134 -15.71 24.79 -8.59
N ARG A 135 -15.87 24.51 -7.29
CA ARG A 135 -15.78 25.54 -6.24
C ARG A 135 -14.44 26.28 -6.26
N ASN A 136 -13.33 25.55 -6.40
CA ASN A 136 -12.00 26.15 -6.46
C ASN A 136 -11.81 27.02 -7.72
N LEU A 137 -12.36 26.60 -8.87
CA LEU A 137 -12.36 27.39 -10.11
C LEU A 137 -13.23 28.66 -9.99
N ASP A 138 -14.40 28.58 -9.37
CA ASP A 138 -15.24 29.76 -9.10
C ASP A 138 -14.54 30.76 -8.17
N GLU A 139 -13.84 30.26 -7.14
CA GLU A 139 -13.01 31.10 -6.28
C GLU A 139 -11.83 31.77 -7.03
N GLU A 140 -11.17 31.05 -7.95
CA GLU A 140 -10.14 31.63 -8.82
C GLU A 140 -10.70 32.70 -9.75
N VAL A 141 -11.86 32.46 -10.37
CA VAL A 141 -12.56 33.43 -11.21
C VAL A 141 -12.92 34.69 -10.43
N GLU A 142 -13.39 34.59 -9.18
CA GLU A 142 -13.66 35.77 -8.35
C GLU A 142 -12.40 36.49 -7.87
N LYS A 143 -11.30 35.76 -7.57
CA LYS A 143 -9.98 36.36 -7.29
C LYS A 143 -9.51 37.21 -8.48
N TYR A 144 -9.51 36.64 -9.70
CA TYR A 144 -9.13 37.38 -10.92
C TYR A 144 -10.10 38.52 -11.25
N ARG A 145 -11.41 38.40 -10.99
CA ARG A 145 -12.38 39.50 -11.12
C ARG A 145 -12.08 40.64 -10.15
N ALA A 146 -11.72 40.35 -8.91
CA ALA A 146 -11.36 41.35 -7.91
C ALA A 146 -10.05 42.08 -8.30
N GLU A 147 -9.03 41.34 -8.72
CA GLU A 147 -7.75 41.89 -9.18
C GLU A 147 -7.90 42.76 -10.44
N TYR A 148 -8.64 42.28 -11.44
CA TYR A 148 -8.95 43.05 -12.65
C TYR A 148 -9.68 44.35 -12.31
N ASN A 149 -10.68 44.31 -11.42
CA ASN A 149 -11.39 45.51 -10.98
C ASN A 149 -10.47 46.50 -10.25
N LYS A 150 -9.59 46.01 -9.37
CA LYS A 150 -8.58 46.82 -8.67
C LYS A 150 -7.60 47.48 -9.66
N LEU A 151 -7.07 46.70 -10.61
CA LEU A 151 -6.15 47.20 -11.64
C LEU A 151 -6.82 48.24 -12.56
N ARG A 152 -8.09 48.01 -12.96
CA ARG A 152 -8.89 48.96 -13.74
C ARG A 152 -9.13 50.27 -12.98
N TYR A 153 -9.35 50.23 -11.68
CA TYR A 153 -9.44 51.43 -10.83
C TYR A 153 -8.11 52.20 -10.79
N VAL A 154 -7.00 51.50 -10.52
CA VAL A 154 -5.66 52.12 -10.49
C VAL A 154 -5.27 52.73 -11.84
N TYR A 155 -5.55 52.02 -12.95
CA TYR A 155 -5.32 52.53 -14.31
C TYR A 155 -6.14 53.80 -14.60
N THR A 156 -7.42 53.80 -14.25
CA THR A 156 -8.29 54.97 -14.44
C THR A 156 -7.78 56.18 -13.64
N PHE A 157 -7.43 55.97 -12.36
CA PHE A 157 -6.88 57.01 -11.49
C PHE A 157 -5.56 57.57 -12.01
N LEU A 158 -4.61 56.70 -12.36
CA LEU A 158 -3.29 57.09 -12.86
C LEU A 158 -3.39 57.79 -14.23
N LYS A 159 -4.37 57.44 -15.06
CA LYS A 159 -4.67 58.16 -16.30
C LYS A 159 -5.17 59.59 -16.01
N SER A 160 -6.11 59.76 -15.07
CA SER A 160 -6.59 61.10 -14.70
C SER A 160 -5.50 61.98 -14.08
N GLU A 161 -4.60 61.41 -13.26
CA GLU A 161 -3.43 62.12 -12.74
C GLU A 161 -2.49 62.58 -13.86
N PHE A 162 -2.20 61.71 -14.83
CA PHE A 162 -1.36 62.05 -15.99
C PHE A 162 -2.01 63.11 -16.89
N GLU A 163 -3.32 63.03 -17.12
CA GLU A 163 -4.07 64.02 -17.89
C GLU A 163 -4.09 65.38 -17.17
N HIS A 164 -4.24 65.39 -15.84
CA HIS A 164 -4.19 66.60 -15.02
C HIS A 164 -2.80 67.27 -15.03
N GLN A 165 -1.72 66.51 -14.79
CA GLN A 165 -0.34 67.02 -14.81
C GLN A 165 0.03 67.58 -16.20
N LYS A 166 -0.44 66.95 -17.28
CA LYS A 166 -0.27 67.46 -18.64
C LYS A 166 -0.99 68.79 -18.86
N GLU A 167 -2.21 68.95 -18.37
CA GLU A 167 -2.95 70.23 -18.43
C GLU A 167 -2.36 71.32 -17.52
N GLU A 168 -1.72 70.96 -16.41
CA GLU A 168 -0.99 71.89 -15.55
C GLU A 168 0.27 72.39 -16.24
N HIS A 169 1.11 71.49 -16.77
CA HIS A 169 2.30 71.86 -17.53
C HIS A 169 1.99 72.71 -18.77
N LEU A 170 0.90 72.43 -19.49
CA LEU A 170 0.46 73.27 -20.62
C LEU A 170 0.05 74.69 -20.19
N ARG A 171 -0.59 74.83 -19.02
CA ARG A 171 -0.93 76.15 -18.46
C ARG A 171 0.32 76.94 -18.03
N ILE A 172 1.26 76.28 -17.33
CA ILE A 172 2.52 76.90 -16.93
C ILE A 172 3.30 77.40 -18.15
N LEU A 173 3.39 76.60 -19.22
CA LEU A 173 4.09 76.96 -20.45
C LEU A 173 3.47 78.20 -21.14
N GLU A 174 2.15 78.27 -21.25
CA GLU A 174 1.47 79.42 -21.87
C GLU A 174 1.55 80.67 -20.99
N GLU A 175 1.49 80.51 -19.66
CA GLU A 175 1.77 81.60 -18.71
C GLU A 175 3.20 82.15 -18.83
N GLU A 176 4.22 81.29 -18.94
CA GLU A 176 5.62 81.71 -19.15
C GLU A 176 5.78 82.42 -20.49
N LYS A 177 5.18 81.89 -21.56
CA LYS A 177 5.15 82.52 -22.88
C LYS A 177 4.55 83.94 -22.82
N ILE A 178 3.39 84.13 -22.19
CA ILE A 178 2.77 85.46 -22.04
C ILE A 178 3.66 86.42 -21.22
N LYS A 179 4.35 85.92 -20.18
CA LYS A 179 5.33 86.70 -19.40
C LYS A 179 6.51 87.15 -20.27
N TYR A 180 7.04 86.27 -21.13
CA TYR A 180 8.13 86.63 -22.04
C TYR A 180 7.69 87.54 -23.21
N GLU A 181 6.49 87.33 -23.77
CA GLU A 181 5.93 88.19 -24.82
C GLU A 181 5.77 89.64 -24.31
N SER A 182 5.21 89.83 -23.11
CA SER A 182 5.07 91.17 -22.49
C SER A 182 6.40 91.79 -22.03
N GLU A 183 7.39 91.00 -21.64
CA GLU A 183 8.77 91.47 -21.38
C GLU A 183 9.41 92.01 -22.67
N ILE A 184 9.26 91.29 -23.80
CA ILE A 184 9.79 91.70 -25.12
C ILE A 184 9.12 92.99 -25.59
N GLU A 185 7.79 93.11 -25.49
CA GLU A 185 7.06 94.34 -25.84
C GLU A 185 7.55 95.56 -25.05
N ARG A 186 7.82 95.39 -23.74
CA ARG A 186 8.35 96.46 -22.90
C ARG A 186 9.78 96.84 -23.32
N LEU A 187 10.67 95.87 -23.52
CA LEU A 187 12.05 96.13 -23.95
C LEU A 187 12.13 96.76 -25.34
N GLU A 188 11.20 96.41 -26.24
CA GLU A 188 11.05 97.09 -27.54
C GLU A 188 10.63 98.56 -27.41
N LYS A 189 9.78 98.88 -26.43
CA LYS A 189 9.36 100.26 -26.14
C LYS A 189 10.51 101.05 -25.52
N ASP A 190 11.18 100.50 -24.51
CA ASP A 190 12.33 101.11 -23.86
C ASP A 190 13.45 101.41 -24.88
N LYS A 191 13.70 100.49 -25.82
CA LYS A 191 14.64 100.67 -26.94
C LYS A 191 14.27 101.84 -27.87
N LYS A 192 12.98 102.06 -28.15
CA LYS A 192 12.49 103.19 -28.96
C LYS A 192 12.68 104.50 -28.19
N GLU A 193 12.29 104.55 -26.91
CA GLU A 193 12.45 105.74 -26.07
C GLU A 193 13.92 106.16 -25.88
N ILE A 194 14.86 105.21 -25.81
CA ILE A 194 16.31 105.51 -25.75
C ILE A 194 16.83 106.06 -27.09
N TYR A 195 16.29 105.58 -28.22
CA TYR A 195 16.67 106.06 -29.55
C TYR A 195 16.26 107.52 -29.77
N ASP A 196 15.04 107.88 -29.36
CA ASP A 196 14.53 109.26 -29.46
C ASP A 196 15.27 110.24 -28.52
N GLN A 197 15.72 109.76 -27.36
CA GLN A 197 16.53 110.53 -26.40
C GLN A 197 17.95 110.82 -26.94
N LEU A 198 18.53 109.92 -27.73
CA LEU A 198 19.87 110.09 -28.32
C LEU A 198 19.91 111.23 -29.37
N LEU A 199 18.77 111.51 -30.01
CA LEU A 199 18.68 112.47 -31.12
C LEU A 199 18.65 113.95 -30.68
N ASN A 200 18.43 114.24 -29.38
CA ASN A 200 18.05 115.59 -28.91
C ASN A 200 18.78 116.04 -27.63
N SER A 201 19.93 116.72 -27.75
CA SER A 201 20.54 117.44 -26.61
C SER A 201 21.28 118.73 -27.00
N ASP A 202 21.11 119.78 -26.19
CA ASP A 202 21.69 121.13 -26.34
C ASP A 202 22.36 121.58 -25.03
N PRO A 203 23.51 122.31 -25.06
CA PRO A 203 24.31 122.56 -23.86
C PRO A 203 23.68 123.51 -22.83
N THR A 204 22.64 124.28 -23.17
CA THR A 204 22.03 125.21 -22.21
C THR A 204 21.24 124.51 -21.10
N ARG A 205 20.92 123.22 -21.26
CA ARG A 205 20.31 122.39 -20.21
C ARG A 205 21.25 122.10 -19.03
N GLU A 206 22.57 122.25 -19.18
CA GLU A 206 23.52 121.56 -18.29
C GLU A 206 23.63 122.11 -16.86
N SER A 207 23.42 123.41 -16.66
CA SER A 207 23.38 123.99 -15.31
C SER A 207 22.14 123.55 -14.50
N LYS A 208 20.95 123.56 -15.13
CA LYS A 208 19.72 123.04 -14.49
C LYS A 208 19.71 121.51 -14.40
N ARG A 209 20.40 120.80 -15.32
CA ARG A 209 20.76 119.38 -15.12
C ARG A 209 21.57 119.24 -13.85
N MET A 210 22.55 120.09 -13.53
CA MET A 210 23.44 119.87 -12.39
C MET A 210 22.69 119.84 -11.05
N GLU A 211 21.75 120.76 -10.82
CA GLU A 211 20.87 120.73 -9.64
C GLU A 211 19.93 119.52 -9.65
N LYS A 212 19.32 119.22 -10.81
CA LYS A 212 18.45 118.05 -10.99
C LYS A 212 19.20 116.73 -10.75
N LEU A 213 20.46 116.65 -11.20
CA LEU A 213 21.38 115.53 -11.02
C LEU A 213 21.81 115.33 -9.57
N VAL A 214 21.80 116.38 -8.73
CA VAL A 214 22.00 116.23 -7.28
C VAL A 214 20.75 115.67 -6.60
N GLY A 215 19.56 116.10 -7.00
CA GLY A 215 18.29 115.50 -6.56
C GLY A 215 18.16 114.04 -7.02
N GLU A 216 18.42 113.79 -8.30
CA GLU A 216 18.49 112.46 -8.90
C GLU A 216 19.57 111.60 -8.24
N LYS A 217 20.75 112.14 -7.88
CA LYS A 217 21.77 111.41 -7.11
C LYS A 217 21.22 110.91 -5.77
N ILE A 218 20.48 111.73 -5.02
CA ILE A 218 19.89 111.32 -3.74
C ILE A 218 18.84 110.22 -3.96
N GLN A 219 17.98 110.38 -4.96
CA GLN A 219 16.98 109.38 -5.35
C GLN A 219 17.65 108.07 -5.85
N LEU A 220 18.75 108.16 -6.60
CA LEU A 220 19.57 107.03 -7.05
C LEU A 220 20.31 106.36 -5.90
N CYS A 221 20.74 107.09 -4.87
CA CYS A 221 21.31 106.49 -3.65
C CYS A 221 20.24 105.74 -2.84
N GLN A 222 19.01 106.25 -2.75
CA GLN A 222 17.89 105.49 -2.17
C GLN A 222 17.51 104.27 -3.03
N LYS A 223 17.47 104.42 -4.36
CA LYS A 223 17.21 103.32 -5.30
C LYS A 223 18.32 102.27 -5.26
N LEU A 224 19.59 102.67 -5.10
CA LEU A 224 20.71 101.76 -4.87
C LEU A 224 20.53 100.97 -3.56
N LYS A 225 20.17 101.60 -2.44
CA LYS A 225 19.86 100.87 -1.20
C LYS A 225 18.69 99.89 -1.35
N GLY A 226 17.68 100.25 -2.15
CA GLY A 226 16.59 99.33 -2.52
C GLY A 226 17.09 98.14 -3.35
N LEU A 227 17.89 98.40 -4.38
CA LEU A 227 18.51 97.36 -5.23
C LEU A 227 19.52 96.50 -4.46
N GLU A 228 20.22 97.06 -3.47
CA GLU A 228 21.12 96.31 -2.57
C GLU A 228 20.32 95.34 -1.68
N ALA A 229 19.19 95.79 -1.13
CA ALA A 229 18.28 94.93 -0.40
C ALA A 229 17.69 93.82 -1.31
N GLU A 230 17.20 94.18 -2.50
CA GLU A 230 16.72 93.24 -3.52
C GLU A 230 17.81 92.23 -3.92
N ILE A 231 19.06 92.67 -4.09
CA ILE A 231 20.20 91.78 -4.36
C ILE A 231 20.48 90.84 -3.17
N THR A 232 20.29 91.27 -1.92
CA THR A 232 20.41 90.34 -0.76
C THR A 232 19.25 89.35 -0.68
N GLU A 233 18.03 89.78 -1.01
CA GLU A 233 16.84 88.92 -1.05
C GLU A 233 16.94 87.89 -2.18
N LEU A 234 17.28 88.30 -3.41
CA LEU A 234 17.54 87.42 -4.54
C LEU A 234 18.71 86.45 -4.29
N ARG A 235 19.71 86.82 -3.49
CA ARG A 235 20.76 85.89 -3.04
C ARG A 235 20.23 84.86 -2.07
N ALA A 236 19.42 85.26 -1.09
CA ALA A 236 18.79 84.35 -0.13
C ALA A 236 17.79 83.41 -0.83
N GLU A 237 17.00 83.91 -1.79
CA GLU A 237 16.16 83.08 -2.66
C GLU A 237 16.99 82.09 -3.48
N LYS A 238 18.11 82.52 -4.08
CA LYS A 238 18.99 81.65 -4.86
C LYS A 238 19.62 80.56 -4.00
N GLU A 239 20.03 80.89 -2.77
CA GLU A 239 20.55 79.91 -1.80
C GLU A 239 19.46 78.91 -1.39
N ASN A 240 18.25 79.38 -1.07
CA ASN A 240 17.09 78.53 -0.77
C ASN A 240 16.72 77.61 -1.94
N ARG A 241 16.65 78.13 -3.18
CA ARG A 241 16.41 77.33 -4.41
C ARG A 241 17.53 76.31 -4.65
N GLY A 242 18.78 76.66 -4.34
CA GLY A 242 19.93 75.75 -4.39
C GLY A 242 19.81 74.60 -3.38
N ILE A 243 19.53 74.92 -2.11
CA ILE A 243 19.30 73.93 -1.04
C ILE A 243 18.11 73.02 -1.39
N GLN A 244 17.04 73.57 -1.96
CA GLN A 244 15.87 72.82 -2.41
C GLN A 244 16.23 71.87 -3.56
N ALA A 245 16.98 72.33 -4.56
CA ALA A 245 17.46 71.50 -5.67
C ALA A 245 18.40 70.36 -5.19
N GLU A 246 19.37 70.65 -4.33
CA GLU A 246 20.21 69.62 -3.69
C GLU A 246 19.39 68.58 -2.94
N ASN A 247 18.34 69.02 -2.21
CA ASN A 247 17.52 68.11 -1.43
C ASN A 247 16.65 67.21 -2.32
N ILE A 248 16.09 67.75 -3.41
CA ILE A 248 15.38 66.98 -4.43
C ILE A 248 16.34 65.96 -5.07
N GLN A 249 17.53 66.39 -5.50
CA GLN A 249 18.53 65.52 -6.11
C GLN A 249 19.01 64.41 -5.15
N ARG A 250 19.12 64.71 -3.84
CA ARG A 250 19.44 63.74 -2.78
C ARG A 250 18.32 62.73 -2.54
N ILE A 251 17.05 63.14 -2.67
CA ILE A 251 15.88 62.25 -2.58
C ILE A 251 15.83 61.33 -3.82
N GLN A 252 15.96 61.89 -5.02
CA GLN A 252 16.00 61.14 -6.28
C GLN A 252 17.16 60.13 -6.29
N GLY A 253 18.36 60.54 -5.87
CA GLY A 253 19.52 59.64 -5.75
C GLY A 253 19.30 58.48 -4.77
N ARG A 254 18.54 58.70 -3.68
CA ARG A 254 18.15 57.63 -2.76
C ARG A 254 17.10 56.70 -3.39
N GLN A 255 16.05 57.25 -4.01
CA GLN A 255 15.01 56.47 -4.69
C GLN A 255 15.60 55.61 -5.81
N LEU A 256 16.57 56.13 -6.58
CA LEU A 256 17.30 55.37 -7.58
C LEU A 256 18.11 54.22 -6.96
N ALA A 257 18.79 54.45 -5.82
CA ALA A 257 19.51 53.39 -5.11
C ALA A 257 18.57 52.33 -4.51
N GLU A 258 17.41 52.73 -3.99
CA GLU A 258 16.35 51.84 -3.49
C GLU A 258 15.77 50.98 -4.64
N MET A 259 15.43 51.58 -5.78
CA MET A 259 15.00 50.85 -6.98
C MET A 259 16.08 49.92 -7.53
N GLN A 260 17.35 50.34 -7.50
CA GLN A 260 18.45 49.50 -7.97
C GLN A 260 18.76 48.34 -7.02
N ALA A 261 18.41 48.45 -5.74
CA ALA A 261 18.44 47.35 -4.78
C ALA A 261 17.27 46.37 -4.98
N THR A 262 16.04 46.86 -5.21
CA THR A 262 14.89 45.97 -5.48
C THR A 262 15.02 45.21 -6.79
N ILE A 263 15.55 45.84 -7.85
CA ILE A 263 15.90 45.15 -9.11
C ILE A 263 16.83 43.96 -8.85
N ARG A 264 17.91 44.15 -8.08
CA ARG A 264 18.85 43.06 -7.75
C ARG A 264 18.20 41.94 -6.92
N SER A 265 17.27 42.26 -6.01
CA SER A 265 16.50 41.24 -5.28
C SER A 265 15.64 40.41 -6.23
N LEU A 266 14.89 41.08 -7.11
CA LEU A 266 14.03 40.43 -8.10
C LEU A 266 14.83 39.61 -9.13
N GLU A 267 16.04 40.03 -9.47
CA GLU A 267 16.96 39.25 -10.32
C GLU A 267 17.48 37.98 -9.62
N ALA A 268 17.79 38.06 -8.33
CA ALA A 268 18.18 36.91 -7.52
C ALA A 268 17.01 35.94 -7.30
N GLU A 269 15.82 36.45 -6.99
CA GLU A 269 14.58 35.68 -6.88
C GLU A 269 14.24 34.98 -8.20
N LYS A 270 14.37 35.69 -9.34
CA LYS A 270 14.20 35.11 -10.69
C LYS A 270 15.18 33.97 -10.98
N GLN A 271 16.45 34.10 -10.57
CA GLN A 271 17.41 32.99 -10.74
C GLN A 271 17.11 31.81 -9.81
N SER A 272 16.70 32.07 -8.56
CA SER A 272 16.26 31.03 -7.61
C SER A 272 15.05 30.26 -8.14
N ALA A 273 14.02 30.98 -8.60
CA ALA A 273 12.83 30.39 -9.22
C ALA A 273 13.16 29.58 -10.49
N LYS A 274 14.11 30.06 -11.33
CA LYS A 274 14.59 29.28 -12.48
C LYS A 274 15.29 27.98 -12.03
N LEU A 275 16.15 28.03 -11.02
CA LEU A 275 16.83 26.83 -10.50
C LEU A 275 15.86 25.83 -9.85
N GLN A 276 14.71 26.28 -9.35
CA GLN A 276 13.63 25.40 -8.90
C GLN A 276 12.86 24.78 -10.08
N TYR A 277 12.54 25.57 -11.10
CA TYR A 277 11.94 25.08 -12.35
C TYR A 277 12.83 24.03 -13.04
N ASP A 278 14.12 24.33 -13.24
CA ASP A 278 15.14 23.45 -13.84
C ASP A 278 15.36 22.13 -13.04
N ARG A 279 14.87 22.03 -11.79
CA ARG A 279 14.85 20.79 -10.97
C ARG A 279 13.55 20.02 -11.17
N ILE A 280 12.41 20.69 -11.02
CA ILE A 280 11.08 20.09 -11.19
C ILE A 280 10.90 19.55 -12.61
N GLU A 281 11.45 20.22 -13.63
CA GLU A 281 11.45 19.73 -15.01
C GLU A 281 12.23 18.40 -15.17
N LYS A 282 13.35 18.22 -14.44
CA LYS A 282 14.13 16.97 -14.45
C LYS A 282 13.47 15.86 -13.65
N GLU A 283 12.85 16.18 -12.53
CA GLU A 283 12.04 15.24 -11.75
C GLU A 283 10.83 14.76 -12.58
N LEU A 284 10.19 15.67 -13.31
CA LEU A 284 9.13 15.35 -14.27
C LEU A 284 9.63 14.51 -15.46
N GLN A 285 10.84 14.77 -15.96
CA GLN A 285 11.44 13.93 -17.01
C GLN A 285 11.73 12.52 -16.49
N SER A 286 12.41 12.39 -15.34
CA SER A 286 12.76 11.10 -14.73
C SER A 286 11.52 10.25 -14.43
N THR A 287 10.46 10.87 -13.88
CA THR A 287 9.19 10.16 -13.60
C THR A 287 8.45 9.76 -14.87
N ASN A 288 8.53 10.53 -15.97
CA ASN A 288 8.00 10.10 -17.27
C ASN A 288 8.80 8.95 -17.89
N GLU A 289 10.13 8.93 -17.73
CA GLU A 289 10.98 7.82 -18.18
C GLU A 289 10.70 6.53 -17.38
N GLU A 290 10.57 6.62 -16.06
CA GLU A 290 10.13 5.52 -15.19
C GLU A 290 8.73 5.01 -15.54
N ASN A 291 7.77 5.91 -15.75
CA ASN A 291 6.40 5.55 -16.14
C ASN A 291 6.39 4.84 -17.52
N THR A 292 7.20 5.29 -18.46
CA THR A 292 7.39 4.63 -19.77
C THR A 292 7.95 3.21 -19.62
N LEU A 293 8.89 3.00 -18.69
CA LEU A 293 9.41 1.66 -18.36
C LEU A 293 8.37 0.78 -17.65
N LEU A 294 7.52 1.34 -16.79
CA LEU A 294 6.42 0.62 -16.13
C LEU A 294 5.33 0.20 -17.14
N ILE A 295 4.90 1.11 -18.02
CA ILE A 295 3.98 0.82 -19.13
C ILE A 295 4.55 -0.28 -20.04
N SER A 296 5.85 -0.22 -20.35
CA SER A 296 6.52 -1.25 -21.15
C SER A 296 6.55 -2.63 -20.48
N LYS A 297 6.68 -2.67 -19.14
CA LYS A 297 6.56 -3.91 -18.35
C LYS A 297 5.11 -4.41 -18.29
N LEU A 298 4.14 -3.52 -18.11
CA LEU A 298 2.71 -3.84 -18.11
C LEU A 298 2.30 -4.50 -19.44
N HIS A 299 2.58 -3.84 -20.57
CA HIS A 299 2.33 -4.38 -21.91
C HIS A 299 3.07 -5.71 -22.20
N LYS A 300 4.13 -6.07 -21.44
CA LYS A 300 4.77 -7.38 -21.54
C LYS A 300 4.00 -8.43 -20.73
N ALA A 301 3.67 -8.13 -19.47
CA ALA A 301 2.88 -9.01 -18.61
C ALA A 301 1.48 -9.29 -19.18
N GLU A 302 0.82 -8.29 -19.78
CA GLU A 302 -0.47 -8.47 -20.45
C GLU A 302 -0.39 -9.45 -21.64
N ARG A 303 0.69 -9.38 -22.44
CA ARG A 303 0.92 -10.34 -23.54
C ARG A 303 1.18 -11.75 -23.01
N GLU A 304 1.96 -11.89 -21.93
CA GLU A 304 2.18 -13.17 -21.25
C GLU A 304 0.88 -13.75 -20.68
N ILE A 305 0.00 -12.92 -20.12
CA ILE A 305 -1.35 -13.33 -19.65
C ILE A 305 -2.22 -13.81 -20.81
N ILE A 306 -2.21 -13.11 -21.95
CA ILE A 306 -2.98 -13.49 -23.15
C ILE A 306 -2.47 -14.82 -23.72
N GLU A 307 -1.15 -14.99 -23.82
CA GLU A 307 -0.51 -16.24 -24.29
C GLU A 307 -0.84 -17.42 -23.37
N LEU A 308 -0.70 -17.25 -22.05
CA LEU A 308 -1.07 -18.27 -21.07
C LEU A 308 -2.57 -18.59 -21.10
N THR A 309 -3.44 -17.60 -21.33
CA THR A 309 -4.89 -17.81 -21.45
C THR A 309 -5.24 -18.61 -22.71
N SER A 310 -4.60 -18.32 -23.85
CA SER A 310 -4.71 -19.16 -25.06
C SER A 310 -4.29 -20.60 -24.76
N LYS A 311 -3.13 -20.77 -24.11
CA LYS A 311 -2.60 -22.09 -23.75
C LYS A 311 -3.54 -22.88 -22.83
N VAL A 312 -4.21 -22.21 -21.89
CA VAL A 312 -5.21 -22.83 -21.00
C VAL A 312 -6.46 -23.25 -21.78
N GLU A 313 -7.01 -22.42 -22.66
CA GLU A 313 -8.18 -22.81 -23.47
C GLU A 313 -7.84 -23.90 -24.51
N GLU A 314 -6.64 -23.89 -25.09
CA GLU A 314 -6.12 -24.97 -25.95
C GLU A 314 -6.07 -26.31 -25.20
N LEU A 315 -5.44 -26.35 -24.01
CA LEU A 315 -5.36 -27.56 -23.18
C LEU A 315 -6.75 -28.02 -22.73
N LYS A 316 -7.61 -27.09 -22.33
CA LYS A 316 -9.02 -27.34 -21.96
C LYS A 316 -9.85 -27.84 -23.15
N HIS A 317 -9.51 -27.51 -24.39
CA HIS A 317 -10.12 -28.10 -25.58
C HIS A 317 -9.56 -29.51 -25.85
N SER A 318 -8.22 -29.67 -25.81
CA SER A 318 -7.53 -30.96 -25.95
C SER A 318 -8.08 -32.01 -24.97
N ASN A 319 -8.15 -31.68 -23.68
CA ASN A 319 -8.65 -32.58 -22.65
C ASN A 319 -10.14 -32.90 -22.83
N LYS A 320 -10.95 -32.01 -23.43
CA LYS A 320 -12.35 -32.31 -23.78
C LYS A 320 -12.46 -33.33 -24.92
N LEU A 321 -11.54 -33.27 -25.89
CA LEU A 321 -11.47 -34.27 -26.98
C LEU A 321 -11.01 -35.62 -26.42
N GLU A 322 -9.93 -35.64 -25.64
CA GLU A 322 -9.42 -36.87 -24.99
C GLU A 322 -10.47 -37.53 -24.09
N ILE A 323 -11.21 -36.75 -23.28
CA ILE A 323 -12.34 -37.26 -22.48
C ILE A 323 -13.49 -37.80 -23.36
N ALA A 324 -13.70 -37.24 -24.56
CA ALA A 324 -14.71 -37.76 -25.49
C ALA A 324 -14.23 -39.07 -26.14
N ASP A 325 -12.97 -39.16 -26.57
CA ASP A 325 -12.38 -40.36 -27.16
C ASP A 325 -12.34 -41.52 -26.16
N ILE A 326 -11.91 -41.26 -24.91
CA ILE A 326 -11.94 -42.26 -23.82
C ILE A 326 -13.38 -42.75 -23.56
N LYS A 327 -14.38 -41.86 -23.62
CA LYS A 327 -15.80 -42.25 -23.49
C LYS A 327 -16.31 -43.08 -24.67
N LEU A 328 -15.87 -42.77 -25.89
CA LEU A 328 -16.20 -43.56 -27.08
C LEU A 328 -15.56 -44.95 -27.01
N GLU A 329 -14.31 -45.06 -26.56
CA GLU A 329 -13.61 -46.34 -26.42
C GLU A 329 -14.17 -47.19 -25.27
N ALA A 330 -14.52 -46.57 -24.15
CA ALA A 330 -15.25 -47.22 -23.06
C ALA A 330 -16.65 -47.72 -23.51
N ALA A 331 -17.33 -46.99 -24.41
CA ALA A 331 -18.60 -47.44 -24.99
C ALA A 331 -18.42 -48.59 -25.99
N ARG A 332 -17.37 -48.54 -26.83
CA ARG A 332 -16.99 -49.63 -27.76
C ARG A 332 -16.72 -50.92 -27.00
N THR A 333 -15.74 -50.90 -26.10
CA THR A 333 -15.33 -52.06 -25.28
C THR A 333 -16.48 -52.61 -24.44
N LYS A 334 -17.32 -51.76 -23.84
CA LYS A 334 -18.56 -52.22 -23.17
C LYS A 334 -19.48 -52.98 -24.14
N SER A 335 -19.72 -52.44 -25.34
CA SER A 335 -20.57 -53.10 -26.33
C SER A 335 -19.98 -54.42 -26.86
N GLU A 336 -18.67 -54.61 -26.73
CA GLU A 336 -17.97 -55.85 -27.09
C GLU A 336 -18.13 -56.90 -26.00
N VAL A 337 -17.90 -56.53 -24.74
CA VAL A 337 -18.19 -57.39 -23.58
C VAL A 337 -19.67 -57.79 -23.53
N GLU A 338 -20.60 -56.91 -23.87
CA GLU A 338 -22.03 -57.26 -23.98
C GLU A 338 -22.32 -58.23 -25.14
N ARG A 339 -21.63 -58.10 -26.29
CA ARG A 339 -21.71 -59.04 -27.41
C ARG A 339 -21.11 -60.41 -27.04
N GLU A 340 -19.98 -60.45 -26.35
CA GLU A 340 -19.35 -61.69 -25.89
C GLU A 340 -20.18 -62.38 -24.82
N ARG A 341 -20.71 -61.65 -23.83
CA ARG A 341 -21.67 -62.18 -22.84
C ARG A 341 -22.87 -62.82 -23.53
N ASN A 342 -23.47 -62.16 -24.53
CA ASN A 342 -24.61 -62.71 -25.26
C ASN A 342 -24.25 -63.98 -26.07
N LYS A 343 -23.03 -64.06 -26.59
CA LYS A 343 -22.48 -65.25 -27.28
C LYS A 343 -22.20 -66.41 -26.31
N ILE A 344 -21.72 -66.12 -25.10
CA ILE A 344 -21.52 -67.12 -24.05
C ILE A 344 -22.89 -67.61 -23.54
N GLN A 345 -23.86 -66.71 -23.37
CA GLN A 345 -25.22 -67.09 -22.97
C GLN A 345 -25.86 -68.05 -23.99
N SER A 346 -25.82 -67.75 -25.29
CA SER A 346 -26.40 -68.66 -26.29
C SER A 346 -25.65 -70.00 -26.39
N GLN A 347 -24.35 -70.05 -26.08
CA GLN A 347 -23.61 -71.31 -25.91
C GLN A 347 -24.08 -72.10 -24.67
N VAL A 348 -24.35 -71.41 -23.55
CA VAL A 348 -24.93 -72.02 -22.34
C VAL A 348 -26.34 -72.55 -22.62
N ASP A 349 -27.19 -71.80 -23.32
CA ASP A 349 -28.56 -72.19 -23.66
C ASP A 349 -28.57 -73.45 -24.56
N VAL A 350 -27.68 -73.50 -25.57
CA VAL A 350 -27.49 -74.71 -26.40
C VAL A 350 -27.04 -75.90 -25.55
N LEU A 351 -26.01 -75.74 -24.72
CA LEU A 351 -25.50 -76.81 -23.85
C LEU A 351 -26.55 -77.28 -22.82
N GLN A 352 -27.44 -76.40 -22.36
CA GLN A 352 -28.59 -76.79 -21.53
C GLN A 352 -29.57 -77.66 -22.32
N SER A 353 -29.92 -77.25 -23.55
CA SER A 353 -30.83 -78.04 -24.41
C SER A 353 -30.25 -79.42 -24.76
N ASP A 354 -28.94 -79.51 -25.05
CA ASP A 354 -28.24 -80.80 -25.25
C ASP A 354 -28.28 -81.65 -23.98
N ASN A 355 -28.11 -81.04 -22.80
CA ASN A 355 -28.18 -81.72 -21.52
C ASN A 355 -29.58 -82.29 -21.24
N GLU A 356 -30.65 -81.58 -21.63
CA GLU A 356 -32.04 -82.06 -21.54
C GLU A 356 -32.34 -83.19 -22.55
N ILE A 357 -31.82 -83.09 -23.78
CA ILE A 357 -31.91 -84.15 -24.80
C ILE A 357 -31.17 -85.42 -24.31
N LEU A 358 -30.01 -85.26 -23.68
CA LEU A 358 -29.26 -86.36 -23.07
C LEU A 358 -29.98 -86.95 -21.85
N LYS A 359 -30.53 -86.13 -20.94
CA LYS A 359 -31.35 -86.58 -19.81
C LYS A 359 -32.57 -87.38 -20.26
N SER A 360 -33.35 -86.87 -21.21
CA SER A 360 -34.51 -87.58 -21.75
C SER A 360 -34.12 -88.88 -22.47
N THR A 361 -32.92 -88.93 -23.06
CA THR A 361 -32.36 -90.13 -23.68
C THR A 361 -31.90 -91.17 -22.64
N ILE A 362 -31.28 -90.74 -21.55
CA ILE A 362 -30.96 -91.61 -20.40
C ILE A 362 -32.25 -92.19 -19.80
N GLU A 363 -33.30 -91.37 -19.61
CA GLU A 363 -34.57 -91.84 -19.05
C GLU A 363 -35.29 -92.83 -19.99
N ARG A 364 -35.28 -92.57 -21.29
CA ARG A 364 -35.76 -93.51 -22.32
C ARG A 364 -35.00 -94.84 -22.28
N HIS A 365 -33.68 -94.80 -22.11
CA HIS A 365 -32.87 -96.02 -21.97
C HIS A 365 -33.14 -96.77 -20.66
N LYS A 366 -33.34 -96.09 -19.53
CA LYS A 366 -33.80 -96.74 -18.27
C LYS A 366 -35.14 -97.45 -18.48
N MET A 367 -36.11 -96.78 -19.11
CA MET A 367 -37.43 -97.38 -19.38
C MET A 367 -37.34 -98.60 -20.30
N LEU A 368 -36.48 -98.55 -21.32
CA LEU A 368 -36.24 -99.68 -22.23
C LEU A 368 -35.49 -100.83 -21.53
N LEU A 369 -34.55 -100.54 -20.62
CA LEU A 369 -33.92 -101.54 -19.76
C LEU A 369 -34.94 -102.19 -18.83
N LEU A 370 -35.79 -101.42 -18.13
CA LEU A 370 -36.86 -101.95 -17.28
C LEU A 370 -37.87 -102.79 -18.08
N GLU A 371 -38.13 -102.45 -19.35
CA GLU A 371 -38.94 -103.28 -20.24
C GLU A 371 -38.23 -104.57 -20.67
N LYS A 372 -36.91 -104.54 -20.89
CA LYS A 372 -36.10 -105.74 -21.14
C LYS A 372 -35.97 -106.62 -19.91
N ASP A 373 -35.85 -106.07 -18.71
CA ASP A 373 -35.90 -106.82 -17.45
C ASP A 373 -37.27 -107.49 -17.28
N ARG A 374 -38.38 -106.80 -17.58
CA ARG A 374 -39.72 -107.40 -17.62
C ARG A 374 -39.83 -108.49 -18.67
N GLU A 375 -39.23 -108.32 -19.85
CA GLU A 375 -39.19 -109.36 -20.90
C GLU A 375 -38.38 -110.58 -20.48
N LEU A 376 -37.24 -110.38 -19.81
CA LEU A 376 -36.40 -111.44 -19.25
C LEU A 376 -37.13 -112.17 -18.11
N VAL A 377 -37.83 -111.45 -17.22
CA VAL A 377 -38.69 -112.06 -16.19
C VAL A 377 -39.81 -112.88 -16.82
N ARG A 378 -40.48 -112.39 -17.88
CA ARG A 378 -41.47 -113.18 -18.64
C ARG A 378 -40.84 -114.42 -19.28
N LYS A 379 -39.62 -114.32 -19.84
CA LYS A 379 -38.89 -115.47 -20.42
C LYS A 379 -38.45 -116.49 -19.38
N ILE A 380 -37.98 -116.04 -18.22
CA ILE A 380 -37.65 -116.92 -17.07
C ILE A 380 -38.92 -117.59 -16.55
N GLN A 381 -40.03 -116.87 -16.49
CA GLN A 381 -41.32 -117.42 -16.05
C GLN A 381 -41.88 -118.42 -17.06
N ALA A 382 -41.84 -118.13 -18.37
CA ALA A 382 -42.19 -119.07 -19.43
C ALA A 382 -41.26 -120.31 -19.45
N ALA A 383 -39.96 -120.15 -19.19
CA ALA A 383 -39.03 -121.27 -19.07
C ALA A 383 -39.27 -122.11 -17.79
N LYS A 384 -39.74 -121.49 -16.70
CA LYS A 384 -40.27 -122.23 -15.53
C LYS A 384 -41.57 -122.95 -15.87
N GLU A 385 -42.45 -122.37 -16.68
CA GLU A 385 -43.70 -122.97 -17.10
C GLU A 385 -43.48 -124.14 -18.09
N GLU A 386 -42.53 -124.02 -19.04
CA GLU A 386 -42.00 -125.18 -19.78
C GLU A 386 -41.37 -126.22 -18.84
N GLY A 387 -40.67 -125.77 -17.79
CA GLY A 387 -40.13 -126.64 -16.75
C GLY A 387 -41.23 -127.41 -16.01
N TYR A 388 -42.32 -126.72 -15.64
CA TYR A 388 -43.51 -127.32 -15.03
C TYR A 388 -44.29 -128.19 -16.02
N GLN A 389 -44.29 -127.90 -17.33
CA GLN A 389 -44.89 -128.77 -18.35
C GLN A 389 -44.06 -130.04 -18.58
N LYS A 390 -42.72 -129.94 -18.57
CA LYS A 390 -41.82 -131.10 -18.60
C LYS A 390 -41.95 -131.92 -17.31
N LEU A 391 -42.09 -131.24 -16.17
CA LEU A 391 -42.36 -131.89 -14.88
C LEU A 391 -43.75 -132.52 -14.85
N ALA A 392 -44.76 -131.92 -15.50
CA ALA A 392 -46.10 -132.49 -15.67
C ALA A 392 -46.09 -133.70 -16.60
N ALA A 393 -45.33 -133.68 -17.70
CA ALA A 393 -45.15 -134.85 -18.57
C ALA A 393 -44.43 -136.01 -17.84
N LEU A 394 -43.40 -135.70 -17.04
CA LEU A 394 -42.81 -136.66 -16.09
C LEU A 394 -43.81 -137.09 -15.00
N GLN A 395 -44.80 -136.25 -14.69
CA GLN A 395 -45.87 -136.55 -13.74
C GLN A 395 -47.01 -137.36 -14.37
N ASP A 396 -47.17 -137.35 -15.70
CA ASP A 396 -48.04 -138.24 -16.49
C ASP A 396 -47.37 -139.60 -16.70
N GLU A 397 -46.06 -139.65 -16.97
CA GLU A 397 -45.25 -140.90 -16.89
C GLU A 397 -45.31 -141.49 -15.46
N LYS A 398 -45.22 -140.63 -14.44
CA LYS A 398 -45.48 -141.02 -13.05
C LYS A 398 -46.93 -141.46 -12.86
N LEU A 399 -47.92 -140.90 -13.57
CA LEU A 399 -49.32 -141.32 -13.47
C LEU A 399 -49.56 -142.69 -14.14
N GLU A 400 -48.80 -143.07 -15.16
CA GLU A 400 -48.75 -144.46 -15.65
C GLU A 400 -48.07 -145.43 -14.67
N LEU A 401 -47.21 -144.94 -13.78
CA LEU A 401 -46.64 -145.70 -12.66
C LEU A 401 -47.58 -145.71 -11.43
N GLU A 402 -48.33 -144.63 -11.19
CA GLU A 402 -49.32 -144.52 -10.12
C GLU A 402 -50.61 -145.28 -10.46
N ASN A 403 -50.94 -145.50 -11.73
CA ASN A 403 -51.93 -146.51 -12.12
C ASN A 403 -51.49 -147.95 -11.79
N LYS A 404 -50.21 -148.19 -11.48
CA LYS A 404 -49.69 -149.45 -10.90
C LYS A 404 -49.51 -149.38 -9.36
N LEU A 405 -49.89 -148.25 -8.75
CA LEU A 405 -49.78 -147.94 -7.32
C LEU A 405 -51.17 -147.64 -6.71
N ALA A 406 -52.19 -147.39 -7.53
CA ALA A 406 -53.60 -147.30 -7.14
C ALA A 406 -54.14 -148.61 -6.55
N ASP A 407 -53.58 -149.76 -6.95
CA ASP A 407 -53.79 -151.06 -6.31
C ASP A 407 -53.27 -151.11 -4.85
N LEU A 408 -52.41 -150.17 -4.45
CA LEU A 408 -51.79 -150.07 -3.13
C LEU A 408 -52.30 -148.87 -2.29
N GLU A 409 -52.61 -147.70 -2.89
CA GLU A 409 -53.08 -146.52 -2.14
C GLU A 409 -54.49 -146.66 -1.54
N LYS A 410 -55.19 -147.77 -1.82
CA LYS A 410 -56.39 -148.19 -1.08
C LYS A 410 -56.15 -148.32 0.44
N ALA A 411 -54.90 -148.38 0.89
CA ALA A 411 -54.49 -148.44 2.30
C ALA A 411 -54.20 -147.07 2.96
N LYS A 412 -54.38 -145.93 2.27
CA LYS A 412 -53.89 -144.60 2.74
C LYS A 412 -54.96 -143.67 3.33
N VAL A 413 -56.24 -144.03 3.22
CA VAL A 413 -57.40 -143.19 3.64
C VAL A 413 -57.36 -142.82 5.13
N GLU A 414 -56.63 -143.58 5.96
CA GLU A 414 -56.52 -143.36 7.40
C GLU A 414 -55.64 -142.13 7.79
N GLN A 415 -54.87 -141.56 6.86
CA GLN A 415 -53.90 -140.49 7.18
C GLN A 415 -54.52 -139.07 7.25
N ASP A 416 -55.58 -138.79 6.50
CA ASP A 416 -56.09 -137.41 6.35
C ASP A 416 -56.78 -136.83 7.59
N VAL A 417 -57.11 -137.66 8.59
CA VAL A 417 -57.62 -137.22 9.91
C VAL A 417 -56.64 -136.27 10.62
N TRP A 418 -55.34 -136.41 10.37
CA TRP A 418 -54.29 -135.65 11.06
C TRP A 418 -54.28 -134.15 10.69
N ARG A 419 -54.71 -133.79 9.47
CA ARG A 419 -54.64 -132.41 8.94
C ARG A 419 -55.61 -131.42 9.60
N GLN A 420 -56.64 -131.91 10.29
CA GLN A 420 -57.64 -131.05 10.92
C GLN A 420 -57.11 -130.34 12.19
N SER A 421 -56.01 -130.80 12.78
CA SER A 421 -55.44 -130.24 14.02
C SER A 421 -54.54 -129.01 13.82
N GLU A 422 -54.16 -128.68 12.59
CA GLU A 422 -53.15 -127.64 12.30
C GLU A 422 -53.77 -126.23 12.18
N LYS A 423 -55.09 -126.15 12.01
CA LYS A 423 -55.83 -124.92 11.72
C LYS A 423 -55.93 -123.96 12.91
N ASP A 424 -56.10 -124.50 14.11
CA ASP A 424 -56.51 -123.72 15.29
C ASP A 424 -55.35 -122.89 15.91
N GLN A 425 -54.10 -123.16 15.51
CA GLN A 425 -52.91 -122.45 16.02
C GLN A 425 -52.65 -121.04 15.44
N PHE A 426 -53.50 -120.56 14.51
CA PHE A 426 -53.29 -119.27 13.85
C PHE A 426 -54.12 -118.13 14.45
N GLU A 427 -55.26 -118.39 15.06
CA GLU A 427 -56.17 -117.34 15.57
C GLU A 427 -55.64 -116.64 16.84
N GLU A 428 -54.80 -117.32 17.63
CA GLU A 428 -54.24 -116.75 18.87
C GLU A 428 -53.14 -115.71 18.60
N LYS A 429 -52.39 -115.86 17.50
CA LYS A 429 -51.31 -114.94 17.10
C LYS A 429 -51.83 -113.53 16.74
N LEU A 430 -53.09 -113.41 16.31
CA LEU A 430 -53.69 -112.13 15.92
C LEU A 430 -53.91 -111.19 17.12
N ARG A 431 -54.32 -111.73 18.28
CA ARG A 431 -54.61 -110.94 19.50
C ARG A 431 -53.36 -110.33 20.13
N ALA A 432 -52.19 -110.97 19.97
CA ALA A 432 -50.92 -110.43 20.47
C ALA A 432 -50.50 -109.13 19.74
N SER A 433 -50.81 -109.01 18.45
CA SER A 433 -50.37 -107.86 17.63
C SER A 433 -51.04 -106.54 18.01
N GLN A 434 -52.32 -106.57 18.42
CA GLN A 434 -53.09 -105.35 18.72
C GLN A 434 -52.61 -104.65 20.00
N MET A 435 -52.18 -105.40 21.01
CA MET A 435 -51.66 -104.85 22.27
C MET A 435 -50.35 -104.05 22.08
N ALA A 436 -49.56 -104.36 21.04
CA ALA A 436 -48.32 -103.64 20.70
C ALA A 436 -48.57 -102.30 19.97
N GLU A 437 -49.75 -102.11 19.37
CA GLU A 437 -50.11 -100.85 18.70
C GLU A 437 -50.49 -99.76 19.72
N GLU A 438 -51.03 -100.14 20.88
CA GLU A 438 -51.42 -99.17 21.92
C GLU A 438 -50.24 -98.62 22.74
N SER A 439 -49.18 -99.41 22.96
CA SER A 439 -47.99 -98.94 23.68
C SER A 439 -47.25 -97.87 22.88
N THR A 440 -46.98 -98.14 21.61
CA THR A 440 -46.27 -97.22 20.69
C THR A 440 -47.01 -95.89 20.51
N LYS A 441 -48.35 -95.87 20.54
CA LYS A 441 -49.15 -94.63 20.54
C LYS A 441 -48.92 -93.76 21.79
N ARG A 442 -48.77 -94.36 22.98
CA ARG A 442 -48.49 -93.63 24.23
C ARG A 442 -47.07 -93.05 24.25
N GLU A 443 -46.10 -93.79 23.73
CA GLU A 443 -44.71 -93.34 23.57
C GLU A 443 -44.60 -92.15 22.60
N LEU A 444 -45.29 -92.23 21.46
CA LEU A 444 -45.32 -91.15 20.45
C LEU A 444 -45.92 -89.84 21.01
N GLN A 445 -46.88 -89.92 21.94
CA GLN A 445 -47.40 -88.74 22.64
C GLN A 445 -46.39 -88.15 23.63
N SER A 446 -45.61 -88.98 24.34
CA SER A 446 -44.51 -88.51 25.20
C SER A 446 -43.41 -87.80 24.42
N ILE A 447 -43.05 -88.34 23.25
CA ILE A 447 -42.04 -87.75 22.35
C ILE A 447 -42.50 -86.38 21.83
N ARG A 448 -43.77 -86.22 21.44
CA ARG A 448 -44.33 -84.93 21.01
C ARG A 448 -44.21 -83.84 22.09
N MET A 449 -44.47 -84.16 23.35
CA MET A 449 -44.36 -83.20 24.46
C MET A 449 -42.92 -82.75 24.68
N LYS A 450 -41.95 -83.67 24.60
CA LYS A 450 -40.51 -83.37 24.70
C LYS A 450 -40.04 -82.49 23.54
N LEU A 451 -40.46 -82.80 22.31
CA LEU A 451 -40.18 -81.98 21.13
C LEU A 451 -40.71 -80.55 21.29
N GLN A 452 -41.92 -80.38 21.84
CA GLN A 452 -42.52 -79.06 22.04
C GLN A 452 -41.77 -78.22 23.11
N GLN A 453 -41.28 -78.84 24.19
CA GLN A 453 -40.37 -78.16 25.13
C GLN A 453 -39.03 -77.80 24.48
N GLN A 454 -38.51 -78.66 23.61
CA GLN A 454 -37.24 -78.43 22.90
C GLN A 454 -37.34 -77.29 21.87
N ILE A 455 -38.51 -77.11 21.25
CA ILE A 455 -38.80 -75.94 20.38
C ILE A 455 -38.74 -74.64 21.20
N ILE A 456 -39.43 -74.56 22.34
CA ILE A 456 -39.43 -73.36 23.20
C ILE A 456 -38.02 -73.04 23.74
N ALA A 457 -37.23 -74.08 24.07
CA ALA A 457 -35.84 -73.90 24.46
C ALA A 457 -34.98 -73.31 23.32
N ASN A 458 -35.14 -73.82 22.09
CA ASN A 458 -34.45 -73.28 20.91
C ASN A 458 -34.90 -71.84 20.61
N GLU A 459 -36.19 -71.51 20.69
CA GLU A 459 -36.71 -70.16 20.47
C GLU A 459 -36.07 -69.12 21.41
N ASN A 460 -35.81 -69.48 22.66
CA ASN A 460 -35.14 -68.58 23.60
C ASN A 460 -33.64 -68.46 23.32
N VAL A 461 -32.96 -69.54 22.92
CA VAL A 461 -31.56 -69.50 22.48
C VAL A 461 -31.38 -68.68 21.20
N GLU A 462 -32.34 -68.69 20.26
CA GLU A 462 -32.29 -67.79 19.10
C GLU A 462 -32.52 -66.31 19.48
N LYS A 463 -33.37 -66.00 20.46
CA LYS A 463 -33.52 -64.62 20.98
C LYS A 463 -32.22 -64.12 21.61
N GLU A 464 -31.62 -64.92 22.50
CA GLU A 464 -30.32 -64.59 23.12
C GLU A 464 -29.22 -64.40 22.07
N LYS A 465 -29.22 -65.19 20.98
CA LYS A 465 -28.31 -64.97 19.84
C LYS A 465 -28.57 -63.66 19.12
N THR A 466 -29.84 -63.28 18.86
CA THR A 466 -30.15 -61.99 18.22
C THR A 466 -29.74 -60.81 19.08
N GLU A 467 -30.03 -60.82 20.38
CA GLU A 467 -29.61 -59.77 21.31
C GLU A 467 -28.07 -59.68 21.43
N ASN A 468 -27.38 -60.82 21.41
CA ASN A 468 -25.92 -60.88 21.40
C ASN A 468 -25.31 -60.33 20.09
N ALA A 469 -25.98 -60.55 18.96
CA ALA A 469 -25.59 -59.98 17.66
C ALA A 469 -25.81 -58.46 17.61
N ASP A 470 -26.95 -57.97 18.11
CA ASP A 470 -27.25 -56.53 18.17
C ASP A 470 -26.27 -55.79 19.10
N LEU A 471 -25.92 -56.37 20.25
CA LEU A 471 -24.90 -55.80 21.15
C LEU A 471 -23.50 -55.79 20.50
N LYS A 472 -23.12 -56.82 19.73
CA LYS A 472 -21.88 -56.82 18.95
C LYS A 472 -21.88 -55.77 17.84
N LEU A 473 -23.01 -55.58 17.17
CA LEU A 473 -23.19 -54.54 16.15
C LEU A 473 -23.05 -53.14 16.78
N GLN A 474 -23.63 -52.91 17.95
CA GLN A 474 -23.45 -51.66 18.71
C GLN A 474 -21.99 -51.43 19.12
N ILE A 475 -21.29 -52.44 19.64
CA ILE A 475 -19.86 -52.36 19.99
C ILE A 475 -19.03 -52.02 18.75
N SER A 476 -19.26 -52.69 17.61
CA SER A 476 -18.55 -52.41 16.34
C SER A 476 -18.80 -50.97 15.85
N ASN A 477 -20.05 -50.52 15.88
CA ASN A 477 -20.43 -49.16 15.49
C ASN A 477 -19.78 -48.09 16.38
N LEU A 478 -19.66 -48.35 17.68
CA LEU A 478 -18.95 -47.47 18.62
C LEU A 478 -17.43 -47.51 18.38
N GLN A 479 -16.85 -48.67 18.09
CA GLN A 479 -15.43 -48.83 17.73
C GLN A 479 -15.08 -47.98 16.48
N ILE A 480 -15.93 -48.06 15.44
CA ILE A 480 -15.77 -47.28 14.20
C ILE A 480 -15.86 -45.77 14.48
N GLN A 481 -16.86 -45.33 15.27
CA GLN A 481 -17.01 -43.94 15.68
C GLN A 481 -15.77 -43.43 16.45
N VAL A 482 -15.25 -44.21 17.39
CA VAL A 482 -14.01 -43.87 18.11
C VAL A 482 -12.84 -43.71 17.13
N THR A 483 -12.62 -44.65 16.21
CA THR A 483 -11.52 -44.54 15.23
C THR A 483 -11.65 -43.32 14.31
N SER A 484 -12.87 -42.98 13.87
CA SER A 484 -13.12 -41.79 13.04
C SER A 484 -12.92 -40.49 13.82
N LEU A 485 -13.33 -40.45 15.10
CA LEU A 485 -13.09 -39.31 15.98
C LEU A 485 -11.60 -39.12 16.27
N THR A 486 -10.83 -40.19 16.52
CA THR A 486 -9.37 -40.10 16.68
C THR A 486 -8.66 -39.63 15.41
N GLN A 487 -9.11 -40.06 14.22
CA GLN A 487 -8.58 -39.54 12.96
C GLN A 487 -8.85 -38.04 12.81
N SER A 488 -10.09 -37.61 13.04
CA SER A 488 -10.46 -36.18 13.04
C SER A 488 -9.68 -35.37 14.08
N GLU A 489 -9.45 -35.92 15.27
CA GLU A 489 -8.61 -35.31 16.31
C GLU A 489 -7.17 -35.14 15.82
N THR A 490 -6.56 -36.14 15.17
CA THR A 490 -5.21 -36.01 14.61
C THR A 490 -5.11 -34.97 13.49
N GLU A 491 -6.09 -34.91 12.57
CA GLU A 491 -6.17 -33.89 11.52
C GLU A 491 -6.30 -32.47 12.11
N LEU A 492 -7.13 -32.31 13.15
CA LEU A 492 -7.28 -31.05 13.87
C LEU A 492 -6.02 -30.65 14.65
N VAL A 493 -5.30 -31.61 15.23
CA VAL A 493 -4.02 -31.37 15.92
C VAL A 493 -2.94 -30.92 14.93
N ASP A 494 -2.82 -31.55 13.76
CA ASP A 494 -1.84 -31.13 12.74
C ASP A 494 -2.21 -29.79 12.09
N SER A 495 -3.49 -29.54 11.84
CA SER A 495 -3.98 -28.22 11.40
C SER A 495 -3.65 -27.12 12.44
N ASN A 496 -3.88 -27.41 13.73
CA ASN A 496 -3.55 -26.51 14.84
C ASN A 496 -2.03 -26.28 14.98
N ARG A 497 -1.20 -27.30 14.70
CA ARG A 497 0.26 -27.19 14.63
C ARG A 497 0.69 -26.26 13.49
N LEU A 498 0.21 -26.47 12.27
CA LEU A 498 0.50 -25.59 11.12
C LEU A 498 0.05 -24.15 11.36
N LEU A 499 -1.11 -23.94 12.00
CA LEU A 499 -1.60 -22.62 12.39
C LEU A 499 -0.74 -21.95 13.46
N LYS A 500 -0.13 -22.69 14.38
CA LYS A 500 0.87 -22.15 15.33
C LYS A 500 2.17 -21.75 14.62
N GLU A 501 2.63 -22.56 13.67
CA GLU A 501 3.83 -22.30 12.87
C GLU A 501 3.66 -21.05 11.99
N THR A 502 2.49 -20.84 11.35
CA THR A 502 2.20 -19.60 10.61
C THR A 502 2.07 -18.39 11.54
N VAL A 503 1.40 -18.54 12.70
CA VAL A 503 1.25 -17.46 13.68
C VAL A 503 2.58 -16.99 14.27
N GLU A 504 3.51 -17.88 14.64
CA GLU A 504 4.81 -17.43 15.16
C GLU A 504 5.70 -16.82 14.07
N ARG A 505 5.59 -17.29 12.82
CA ARG A 505 6.24 -16.65 11.67
C ARG A 505 5.73 -15.22 11.46
N LEU A 506 4.40 -15.03 11.43
CA LEU A 506 3.76 -13.71 11.31
C LEU A 506 4.11 -12.78 12.49
N LYS A 507 4.23 -13.31 13.71
CA LYS A 507 4.77 -12.52 14.85
C LYS A 507 6.20 -12.09 14.62
N GLN A 508 7.05 -12.95 14.06
CA GLN A 508 8.46 -12.62 13.81
C GLN A 508 8.61 -11.60 12.67
N GLU A 509 7.81 -11.74 11.60
CA GLU A 509 7.68 -10.75 10.55
C GLU A 509 7.21 -9.40 11.12
N TYR A 510 6.14 -9.38 11.92
CA TYR A 510 5.65 -8.18 12.61
C TYR A 510 6.69 -7.54 13.54
N ARG A 511 7.43 -8.33 14.35
CA ARG A 511 8.56 -7.84 15.17
C ARG A 511 9.60 -7.16 14.29
N SER A 512 10.01 -7.79 13.19
CA SER A 512 11.04 -7.24 12.28
C SER A 512 10.59 -5.95 11.59
N ALA A 513 9.34 -5.90 11.10
CA ALA A 513 8.76 -4.71 10.49
C ALA A 513 8.63 -3.56 11.50
N ARG A 514 8.24 -3.87 12.75
CA ARG A 514 8.18 -2.92 13.85
C ARG A 514 9.56 -2.35 14.19
N THR A 515 10.58 -3.19 14.37
CA THR A 515 11.95 -2.72 14.66
C THR A 515 12.52 -1.89 13.51
N GLN A 516 12.22 -2.24 12.25
CA GLN A 516 12.60 -1.42 11.11
C GLN A 516 11.87 -0.06 11.10
N ALA A 517 10.57 -0.03 11.44
CA ALA A 517 9.81 1.21 11.55
C ALA A 517 10.34 2.12 12.68
N GLU A 518 10.56 1.56 13.88
CA GLU A 518 11.15 2.24 15.04
C GLU A 518 12.54 2.80 14.70
N LYS A 519 13.36 2.06 13.94
CA LYS A 519 14.64 2.56 13.41
C LYS A 519 14.46 3.74 12.46
N THR A 520 13.58 3.63 11.45
CA THR A 520 13.37 4.73 10.49
C THR A 520 12.75 5.98 11.14
N GLN A 521 11.95 5.81 12.18
CA GLN A 521 11.44 6.92 12.99
C GLN A 521 12.59 7.60 13.73
N LEU A 522 13.46 6.85 14.41
CA LEU A 522 14.62 7.40 15.12
C LEU A 522 15.60 8.12 14.16
N GLU A 523 15.80 7.59 12.96
CA GLU A 523 16.61 8.24 11.92
C GLU A 523 15.99 9.56 11.44
N ALA A 524 14.66 9.63 11.31
CA ALA A 524 13.95 10.87 10.99
C ALA A 524 13.97 11.89 12.15
N GLU A 525 13.76 11.45 13.40
CA GLU A 525 13.83 12.29 14.60
C GLU A 525 15.24 12.89 14.78
N ASN A 526 16.29 12.10 14.60
CA ASN A 526 17.67 12.60 14.60
C ASN A 526 17.94 13.61 13.48
N SER A 527 17.38 13.41 12.27
CA SER A 527 17.50 14.38 11.17
C SER A 527 16.77 15.70 11.47
N LEU A 528 15.63 15.64 12.15
CA LEU A 528 14.87 16.83 12.56
C LEU A 528 15.59 17.60 13.68
N GLU A 529 16.14 16.92 14.69
CA GLU A 529 16.89 17.59 15.76
C GLU A 529 18.22 18.16 15.24
N GLY A 530 18.89 17.49 14.28
CA GLY A 530 20.06 18.05 13.57
C GLY A 530 19.73 19.38 12.88
N LYS A 531 18.69 19.42 12.05
CA LYS A 531 18.20 20.66 11.39
C LYS A 531 17.77 21.73 12.38
N ARG A 532 17.28 21.33 13.55
CA ARG A 532 16.90 22.25 14.64
C ARG A 532 18.12 22.87 15.31
N ILE A 533 19.21 22.12 15.48
CA ILE A 533 20.50 22.63 15.96
C ILE A 533 21.08 23.60 14.94
N GLU A 534 21.16 23.21 13.66
CA GLU A 534 21.60 24.08 12.55
C GLU A 534 20.84 25.42 12.54
N TRP A 535 19.51 25.39 12.66
CA TRP A 535 18.67 26.59 12.73
C TRP A 535 18.92 27.43 14.00
N LEU A 536 19.19 26.81 15.15
CA LEU A 536 19.52 27.53 16.38
C LEU A 536 20.89 28.20 16.30
N GLU A 537 21.87 27.57 15.64
CA GLU A 537 23.20 28.13 15.39
C GLU A 537 23.13 29.28 14.38
N GLU A 538 22.45 29.12 13.23
CA GLU A 538 22.22 30.20 12.27
C GLU A 538 21.52 31.40 12.94
N LYS A 539 20.47 31.14 13.73
CA LYS A 539 19.76 32.16 14.50
C LYS A 539 20.66 32.86 15.52
N HIS A 540 21.58 32.15 16.19
CA HIS A 540 22.55 32.76 17.09
C HIS A 540 23.50 33.70 16.31
N ASN A 541 24.06 33.22 15.21
CA ASN A 541 24.99 33.96 14.37
C ASN A 541 24.34 35.23 13.77
N LEU A 542 23.07 35.15 13.38
CA LEU A 542 22.27 36.30 12.95
C LEU A 542 22.03 37.30 14.09
N GLN A 543 21.73 36.82 15.31
CA GLN A 543 21.58 37.70 16.48
C GLN A 543 22.89 38.38 16.90
N GLU A 544 24.02 37.70 16.78
CA GLU A 544 25.35 38.26 17.03
C GLU A 544 25.73 39.30 15.97
N CYS A 545 25.48 39.01 14.69
CA CYS A 545 25.64 39.97 13.60
C CYS A 545 24.75 41.22 13.81
N ILE A 546 23.49 41.05 14.25
CA ILE A 546 22.62 42.20 14.58
C ILE A 546 23.23 43.05 15.69
N LYS A 547 23.66 42.45 16.81
CA LYS A 547 24.33 43.18 17.92
C LYS A 547 25.55 43.96 17.44
N GLU A 548 26.43 43.33 16.63
CA GLU A 548 27.58 44.05 16.05
C GLU A 548 27.15 45.30 15.27
N LYS A 549 26.09 45.19 14.45
CA LYS A 549 25.62 46.30 13.61
C LYS A 549 24.96 47.39 14.47
N GLU A 550 24.25 47.02 15.53
CA GLU A 550 23.67 47.94 16.51
C GLU A 550 24.76 48.70 17.30
N GLU A 551 25.84 48.02 17.71
CA GLU A 551 27.01 48.66 18.31
C GLU A 551 27.72 49.59 17.33
N LYS A 552 28.01 49.13 16.11
CA LYS A 552 28.67 49.92 15.06
C LYS A 552 27.82 51.16 14.69
N TYR A 553 26.49 51.03 14.64
CA TYR A 553 25.55 52.13 14.49
C TYR A 553 25.58 53.10 15.69
N SER A 554 25.57 52.58 16.92
CA SER A 554 25.61 53.40 18.14
C SER A 554 26.90 54.21 18.26
N GLN A 555 28.04 53.60 17.95
CA GLN A 555 29.33 54.30 17.87
C GLN A 555 29.35 55.39 16.78
N ALA A 556 28.72 55.14 15.63
CA ALA A 556 28.61 56.14 14.56
C ALA A 556 27.69 57.30 14.97
N LYS A 557 26.56 57.01 15.62
CA LYS A 557 25.61 57.99 16.18
C LYS A 557 26.27 58.88 17.22
N GLU A 558 27.07 58.31 18.14
CA GLU A 558 27.87 59.09 19.09
C GLU A 558 28.92 59.98 18.40
N LYS A 559 29.68 59.44 17.43
CA LYS A 559 30.68 60.21 16.68
C LYS A 559 30.04 61.41 15.98
N LEU A 560 28.87 61.21 15.36
CA LEU A 560 28.08 62.28 14.74
C LEU A 560 27.58 63.30 15.77
N GLN A 561 27.06 62.87 16.93
CA GLN A 561 26.61 63.76 17.99
C GLN A 561 27.76 64.59 18.58
N ARG A 562 28.95 63.98 18.78
CA ARG A 562 30.17 64.67 19.20
C ARG A 562 30.63 65.69 18.16
N ALA A 563 30.58 65.36 16.87
CA ALA A 563 30.88 66.28 15.78
C ALA A 563 29.89 67.46 15.72
N ALA A 564 28.58 67.20 15.86
CA ALA A 564 27.54 68.23 15.90
C ALA A 564 27.72 69.18 17.10
N LEU A 565 28.06 68.67 18.28
CA LEU A 565 28.37 69.49 19.46
C LEU A 565 29.65 70.33 19.26
N ALA A 566 30.69 69.78 18.63
CA ALA A 566 31.89 70.53 18.28
C ALA A 566 31.61 71.64 17.26
N GLN A 567 30.77 71.37 16.25
CA GLN A 567 30.34 72.38 15.27
C GLN A 567 29.45 73.45 15.88
N LYS A 568 28.55 73.10 16.82
CA LYS A 568 27.76 74.08 17.59
C LYS A 568 28.65 75.01 18.43
N LYS A 569 29.70 74.46 19.08
CA LYS A 569 30.73 75.26 19.78
C LYS A 569 31.49 76.17 18.81
N ARG A 570 31.92 75.67 17.64
CA ARG A 570 32.58 76.49 16.61
C ARG A 570 31.68 77.63 16.11
N LYS A 571 30.41 77.36 15.79
CA LYS A 571 29.44 78.39 15.38
C LYS A 571 29.34 79.49 16.44
N SER A 572 29.11 79.12 17.70
CA SER A 572 29.00 80.09 18.80
C SER A 572 30.27 80.93 18.99
N LEU A 573 31.47 80.35 18.81
CA LEU A 573 32.72 81.11 18.87
C LEU A 573 32.85 82.12 17.70
N TYR A 574 32.46 81.74 16.49
CA TYR A 574 32.45 82.66 15.34
C TYR A 574 31.38 83.75 15.50
N GLU A 575 30.19 83.40 15.96
CA GLU A 575 29.06 84.30 16.24
C GLU A 575 29.44 85.36 17.29
N ASN A 576 30.08 84.94 18.39
CA ASN A 576 30.65 85.86 19.38
C ASN A 576 31.81 86.72 18.83
N LYS A 577 32.62 86.19 17.90
CA LYS A 577 33.69 86.97 17.23
C LYS A 577 33.12 88.01 16.27
N MET A 578 32.09 87.65 15.50
CA MET A 578 31.38 88.57 14.61
C MET A 578 30.71 89.69 15.42
N LYS A 579 30.02 89.37 16.51
CA LYS A 579 29.41 90.38 17.39
C LYS A 579 30.45 91.36 17.94
N LYS A 580 31.61 90.90 18.41
CA LYS A 580 32.72 91.76 18.86
C LYS A 580 33.35 92.60 17.75
N LEU A 581 33.32 92.15 16.50
CA LEU A 581 33.77 92.94 15.36
C LEU A 581 32.73 93.99 14.98
N GLN A 582 31.45 93.66 15.07
CA GLN A 582 30.33 94.57 14.83
C GLN A 582 30.26 95.68 15.89
N GLU A 583 30.32 95.33 17.18
CA GLU A 583 30.47 96.27 18.30
C GLU A 583 31.68 97.22 18.11
N LYS A 584 32.77 96.73 17.50
CA LYS A 584 33.94 97.55 17.17
C LYS A 584 33.73 98.45 15.95
N VAL A 585 32.95 98.03 14.95
CA VAL A 585 32.56 98.86 13.81
C VAL A 585 31.66 100.00 14.29
N GLU A 586 30.63 99.69 15.07
CA GLU A 586 29.69 100.67 15.67
C GLU A 586 30.45 101.73 16.50
N LEU A 587 31.46 101.33 17.28
CA LEU A 587 32.34 102.26 18.03
C LEU A 587 33.26 103.11 17.14
N LEU A 588 33.69 102.61 15.98
CA LEU A 588 34.50 103.37 15.02
C LEU A 588 33.65 104.33 14.17
N GLU A 589 32.41 103.93 13.86
CA GLU A 589 31.42 104.78 13.19
C GLU A 589 31.04 105.95 14.11
N ALA A 590 30.69 105.70 15.38
CA ALA A 590 30.44 106.74 16.36
C ALA A 590 31.65 107.68 16.58
N LYS A 591 32.89 107.16 16.54
CA LYS A 591 34.10 107.99 16.63
C LYS A 591 34.35 108.81 15.36
N ASN A 592 33.99 108.31 14.18
CA ASN A 592 33.98 109.09 12.94
C ASN A 592 32.94 110.21 13.00
N GLU A 593 31.73 109.95 13.47
CA GLU A 593 30.69 110.99 13.65
C GLU A 593 31.16 112.08 14.64
N GLU A 594 31.77 111.70 15.76
CA GLU A 594 32.35 112.65 16.72
C GLU A 594 33.46 113.52 16.08
N LEU A 595 34.36 112.91 15.30
CA LEU A 595 35.42 113.63 14.57
C LEU A 595 34.86 114.50 13.44
N GLU A 596 33.78 114.09 12.78
CA GLU A 596 33.11 114.90 11.74
C GLU A 596 32.39 116.10 12.37
N ILE A 597 31.80 115.95 13.55
CA ILE A 597 31.26 117.06 14.35
C ILE A 597 32.38 118.00 14.81
N GLU A 598 33.51 117.48 15.32
CA GLU A 598 34.67 118.29 15.71
C GLU A 598 35.23 119.07 14.51
N ASN A 599 35.34 118.44 13.35
CA ASN A 599 35.75 119.06 12.09
C ASN A 599 34.75 120.14 11.62
N GLN A 600 33.44 119.91 11.77
CA GLN A 600 32.41 120.94 11.52
C GLN A 600 32.47 122.11 12.51
N VAL A 601 32.86 121.88 13.77
CA VAL A 601 33.08 122.94 14.78
C VAL A 601 34.34 123.75 14.45
N LEU A 602 35.44 123.09 14.07
CA LEU A 602 36.67 123.75 13.62
C LEU A 602 36.44 124.61 12.37
N ASN A 603 35.68 124.10 11.38
CA ASN A 603 35.31 124.89 10.20
C ASN A 603 34.36 126.07 10.50
N ARG A 604 33.74 126.14 11.68
CA ARG A 604 32.95 127.29 12.14
C ARG A 604 33.79 128.31 12.93
N GLN A 605 34.97 127.95 13.39
CA GLN A 605 35.96 128.90 13.91
C GLN A 605 36.71 129.56 12.75
N ASN A 606 36.09 130.59 12.16
CA ASN A 606 36.71 131.43 11.13
C ASN A 606 38.04 132.01 11.64
N VAL A 607 39.17 131.44 11.18
CA VAL A 607 40.50 132.06 11.34
C VAL A 607 40.46 133.42 10.64
N PRO A 608 40.75 134.55 11.32
CA PRO A 608 40.69 135.87 10.71
C PRO A 608 41.55 135.93 9.45
N TYR A 609 41.05 136.55 8.38
CA TYR A 609 41.70 136.58 7.08
C TYR A 609 43.13 137.17 7.13
N GLU A 610 43.35 138.13 8.03
CA GLU A 610 44.69 138.65 8.32
C GLU A 610 45.63 137.59 8.90
N ASP A 611 45.15 136.75 9.81
CA ASP A 611 45.96 135.74 10.49
C ASP A 611 46.19 134.53 9.58
N TYR A 612 45.22 134.16 8.74
CA TYR A 612 45.47 133.27 7.60
C TYR A 612 46.56 133.84 6.68
N THR A 613 46.53 135.15 6.39
CA THR A 613 47.55 135.81 5.55
C THR A 613 48.92 135.88 6.25
N LYS A 614 48.97 136.10 7.57
CA LYS A 614 50.20 136.06 8.39
C LYS A 614 50.76 134.63 8.45
N LEU A 615 49.92 133.61 8.67
CA LEU A 615 50.32 132.19 8.62
C LEU A 615 50.78 131.79 7.22
N GLN A 616 50.10 132.22 6.14
CA GLN A 616 50.49 131.90 4.78
C GLN A 616 51.82 132.58 4.39
N LYS A 617 52.08 133.82 4.86
CA LYS A 617 53.41 134.45 4.75
C LYS A 617 54.46 133.68 5.55
N ARG A 618 54.17 133.31 6.80
CA ARG A 618 55.08 132.54 7.68
C ARG A 618 55.36 131.14 7.13
N LEU A 619 54.38 130.49 6.51
CA LEU A 619 54.50 129.21 5.82
C LEU A 619 55.31 129.35 4.53
N LYS A 620 55.08 130.38 3.72
CA LYS A 620 55.91 130.68 2.53
C LYS A 620 57.36 131.02 2.91
N ASP A 621 57.58 131.68 4.03
CA ASP A 621 58.92 131.99 4.55
C ASP A 621 59.62 130.76 5.16
N ILE A 622 58.88 129.87 5.83
CA ILE A 622 59.38 128.56 6.28
C ILE A 622 59.62 127.62 5.08
N GLN A 623 58.77 127.63 4.04
CA GLN A 623 58.99 126.90 2.80
C GLN A 623 60.18 127.46 2.01
N ARG A 624 60.36 128.78 2.00
CA ARG A 624 61.56 129.43 1.43
C ARG A 624 62.80 128.96 2.18
N ARG A 625 62.84 129.08 3.51
CA ARG A 625 63.98 128.63 4.32
C ARG A 625 64.19 127.11 4.25
N HIS A 626 63.13 126.30 4.16
CA HIS A 626 63.23 124.86 3.89
C HIS A 626 63.84 124.60 2.51
N ASN A 627 63.43 125.33 1.48
CA ASN A 627 64.00 125.19 0.13
C ASN A 627 65.45 125.67 0.05
N GLU A 628 65.81 126.75 0.78
CA GLU A 628 67.19 127.22 0.93
C GLU A 628 68.06 126.20 1.70
N PHE A 629 67.52 125.55 2.75
CA PHE A 629 68.14 124.37 3.37
C PHE A 629 68.25 123.19 2.39
N ARG A 630 67.25 123.00 1.51
CA ARG A 630 67.21 121.90 0.54
C ARG A 630 68.25 122.10 -0.56
N THR A 631 68.50 123.32 -1.01
CA THR A 631 69.58 123.65 -1.96
C THR A 631 70.96 123.70 -1.32
N LEU A 632 71.07 123.91 0.00
CA LEU A 632 72.34 123.79 0.73
C LEU A 632 72.75 122.35 1.03
N ILE A 633 71.78 121.43 1.15
CA ILE A 633 72.02 120.00 1.44
C ILE A 633 72.06 119.14 0.15
N LEU A 634 71.41 119.59 -0.93
CA LEU A 634 71.36 118.95 -2.25
C LEU A 634 71.55 120.06 -3.31
N VAL A 635 72.66 120.19 -4.03
CA VAL A 635 73.05 119.36 -5.19
C VAL A 635 74.46 119.79 -5.66
N PRO A 636 75.35 118.84 -6.02
CA PRO A 636 75.79 118.71 -7.42
C PRO A 636 75.71 117.24 -7.90
N ASN A 637 75.24 116.89 -9.10
CA ASN A 637 74.94 117.68 -10.32
C ASN A 637 73.58 117.30 -10.96
N MET A 638 73.05 118.20 -11.80
CA MET A 638 72.04 117.97 -12.84
C MET A 638 72.75 117.70 -14.20
N PRO A 639 72.13 117.11 -15.26
CA PRO A 639 70.83 117.50 -15.81
C PRO A 639 69.98 116.26 -16.32
N PRO A 640 69.06 116.34 -17.32
CA PRO A 640 67.64 116.30 -16.96
C PRO A 640 66.73 115.37 -17.81
N ALA A 641 65.43 115.41 -17.46
CA ALA A 641 64.26 115.22 -18.35
C ALA A 641 63.70 113.80 -18.64
N THR A 642 62.36 113.80 -18.77
CA THR A 642 61.49 112.91 -19.58
C THR A 642 61.53 111.38 -19.43
N SER A 643 60.54 110.89 -18.67
CA SER A 643 59.41 110.04 -19.16
C SER A 643 59.63 108.62 -19.73
N PHE A 644 58.62 107.78 -19.46
CA PHE A 644 58.26 106.49 -20.06
C PHE A 644 59.01 105.19 -19.65
N ASN A 645 58.21 104.29 -19.08
CA ASN A 645 58.00 102.88 -19.47
C ASN A 645 59.16 101.84 -19.48
N SER A 646 58.90 100.76 -18.73
CA SER A 646 58.84 99.37 -19.25
C SER A 646 60.10 98.48 -19.36
N VAL A 647 60.23 97.55 -18.39
CA VAL A 647 60.39 96.08 -18.58
C VAL A 647 61.76 95.48 -19.00
N ASN A 648 61.99 94.25 -18.48
CA ASN A 648 62.90 93.16 -18.88
C ASN A 648 64.35 93.02 -18.31
N PHE A 649 64.53 91.85 -17.68
CA PHE A 649 65.66 90.92 -17.58
C PHE A 649 66.94 91.16 -18.42
N LEU A 650 68.11 90.81 -17.84
CA LEU A 650 68.80 89.52 -18.10
C LEU A 650 70.00 89.25 -17.15
N SER A 651 70.50 88.01 -17.16
CA SER A 651 71.48 87.39 -16.22
C SER A 651 72.80 87.01 -16.96
N PRO A 652 73.78 86.26 -16.37
CA PRO A 652 73.99 85.80 -14.98
C PRO A 652 75.28 86.45 -14.38
N PRO A 653 76.45 85.83 -14.04
CA PRO A 653 76.97 84.43 -14.07
C PRO A 653 77.21 83.81 -12.67
N LEU A 654 78.07 82.78 -12.59
CA LEU A 654 78.69 82.14 -11.40
C LEU A 654 80.25 82.15 -11.60
N PRO A 655 81.16 81.70 -10.68
CA PRO A 655 81.01 80.60 -9.69
C PRO A 655 81.65 80.77 -8.29
N SER A 656 81.36 79.82 -7.38
CA SER A 656 82.01 79.50 -6.09
C SER A 656 82.12 80.59 -4.99
N GLY A 657 81.93 80.28 -3.70
CA GLY A 657 81.55 79.00 -3.09
C GLY A 657 82.14 78.81 -1.69
N VAL A 658 81.36 79.13 -0.65
CA VAL A 658 81.42 78.72 0.78
C VAL A 658 80.34 79.55 1.48
N GLU A 659 79.52 78.94 2.33
CA GLU A 659 78.17 79.49 2.64
C GLU A 659 78.11 80.40 3.87
N THR A 660 77.39 81.51 3.73
CA THR A 660 76.96 82.39 4.83
C THR A 660 75.46 82.67 4.72
N SER A 661 74.75 82.54 5.86
CA SER A 661 73.45 83.17 6.18
C SER A 661 72.20 82.81 5.35
N PHE A 662 71.04 82.93 6.01
CA PHE A 662 69.67 83.01 5.46
C PHE A 662 69.57 83.91 4.20
N PRO A 663 68.60 83.73 3.27
CA PRO A 663 67.35 82.92 3.30
C PRO A 663 67.36 81.83 2.17
N PRO A 664 66.25 81.29 1.57
CA PRO A 664 64.80 81.45 1.81
C PRO A 664 63.93 80.15 1.76
N HIS A 665 62.60 80.32 1.93
CA HIS A 665 61.47 79.54 1.38
C HIS A 665 61.65 78.02 1.12
N LEU A 666 61.55 77.20 2.16
CA LEU A 666 61.26 75.76 2.06
C LEU A 666 60.14 75.37 3.04
N PRO A 667 58.95 75.05 2.50
CA PRO A 667 58.14 73.97 3.09
C PRO A 667 57.53 73.01 2.06
N GLU A 668 57.47 73.41 0.78
CA GLU A 668 56.60 72.77 -0.21
C GLU A 668 57.23 71.52 -0.84
N GLU A 669 58.55 71.49 -1.05
CA GLU A 669 59.25 70.27 -1.47
C GLU A 669 59.25 69.18 -0.39
N GLU A 670 59.43 69.53 0.88
CA GLU A 670 59.38 68.53 1.96
C GLU A 670 57.98 67.93 2.09
N HIS A 671 56.93 68.76 2.04
CA HIS A 671 55.56 68.26 2.06
C HIS A 671 55.21 67.43 0.80
N GLN A 672 55.75 67.78 -0.38
CA GLN A 672 55.62 66.93 -1.57
C GLN A 672 56.37 65.60 -1.45
N ARG A 673 57.57 65.58 -0.86
CA ARG A 673 58.33 64.34 -0.58
C ARG A 673 57.59 63.46 0.43
N GLU A 674 57.04 64.03 1.50
CA GLU A 674 56.20 63.34 2.48
C GLU A 674 54.92 62.79 1.84
N LEU A 675 54.24 63.57 0.99
CA LEU A 675 53.04 63.11 0.26
C LEU A 675 53.35 62.03 -0.77
N CYS A 676 54.51 62.08 -1.45
CA CYS A 676 54.97 61.01 -2.34
C CYS A 676 55.29 59.73 -1.56
N LEU A 677 55.96 59.83 -0.41
CA LEU A 677 56.19 58.70 0.50
C LEU A 677 54.87 58.12 1.02
N LEU A 678 53.91 58.96 1.41
CA LEU A 678 52.60 58.53 1.90
C LEU A 678 51.78 57.84 0.80
N ARG A 679 51.76 58.37 -0.43
CA ARG A 679 51.12 57.73 -1.59
C ARG A 679 51.74 56.36 -1.87
N LYS A 680 53.07 56.29 -1.96
CA LYS A 680 53.78 55.02 -2.22
C LYS A 680 53.48 53.98 -1.13
N ARG A 681 53.43 54.40 0.14
CA ARG A 681 53.11 53.52 1.27
C ARG A 681 51.64 53.08 1.31
N LEU A 682 50.72 53.87 0.76
CA LEU A 682 49.32 53.48 0.54
C LEU A 682 49.17 52.52 -0.64
N GLU A 683 49.96 52.70 -1.70
CA GLU A 683 50.01 51.82 -2.88
C GLU A 683 50.65 50.46 -2.54
N GLU A 684 51.70 50.44 -1.71
CA GLU A 684 52.26 49.25 -1.07
C GLU A 684 51.23 48.56 -0.13
N LEU A 685 50.39 49.32 0.58
CA LEU A 685 49.32 48.76 1.42
C LEU A 685 48.18 48.17 0.57
N GLU A 686 47.74 48.86 -0.49
CA GLU A 686 46.68 48.42 -1.39
C GLU A 686 47.09 47.14 -2.16
N THR A 687 48.34 47.06 -2.62
CA THR A 687 48.88 45.84 -3.26
C THR A 687 49.04 44.69 -2.26
N THR A 688 49.41 44.97 -1.01
CA THR A 688 49.43 43.96 0.06
C THR A 688 48.01 43.46 0.39
N GLN A 689 47.02 44.36 0.46
CA GLN A 689 45.61 44.01 0.70
C GLN A 689 44.99 43.24 -0.47
N ARG A 690 45.35 43.55 -1.73
CA ARG A 690 44.97 42.73 -2.89
C ARG A 690 45.52 41.31 -2.78
N LYS A 691 46.82 41.15 -2.47
CA LYS A 691 47.40 39.83 -2.24
C LYS A 691 46.73 39.05 -1.12
N GLN A 692 46.43 39.70 0.01
CA GLN A 692 45.71 39.06 1.11
C GLN A 692 44.26 38.69 0.73
N LEU A 693 43.63 39.37 -0.23
CA LEU A 693 42.33 38.98 -0.79
C LEU A 693 42.43 37.86 -1.82
N GLU A 694 43.53 37.75 -2.58
CA GLU A 694 43.82 36.60 -3.45
C GLU A 694 44.17 35.34 -2.63
N GLU A 695 44.96 35.49 -1.57
CA GLU A 695 45.30 34.42 -0.60
C GLU A 695 44.10 33.98 0.27
N LEU A 696 43.00 34.76 0.28
CA LEU A 696 41.71 34.44 0.90
C LEU A 696 40.62 34.11 -0.13
N GLY A 697 40.99 33.88 -1.40
CA GLY A 697 40.12 33.20 -2.36
C GLY A 697 39.79 31.76 -1.90
N PRO A 698 38.63 31.20 -2.30
CA PRO A 698 38.17 29.92 -1.76
C PRO A 698 39.11 28.77 -2.16
N PRO A 699 39.47 27.85 -1.24
CA PRO A 699 39.96 26.55 -1.63
C PRO A 699 38.85 25.82 -2.40
N GLY A 700 39.17 25.26 -3.56
CA GLY A 700 38.19 24.58 -4.39
C GLY A 700 38.04 23.11 -4.03
N GLU A 701 36.96 22.78 -3.32
CA GLU A 701 36.16 21.55 -3.47
C GLU A 701 34.74 21.77 -2.90
#